data_AF-A0ABD0KFF3-F1
#
_entry.id   AF-A0ABD0KFF3-F1
#
_cell.length_a   1.000
_cell.length_b   1.000
_cell.length_c   1.000
_cell.angle_alpha   90.00
_cell.angle_beta   90.00
_cell.angle_gamma   90.00
#
_symmetry.space_group_name_H-M   'P 1'
#
loop_
_entity.id
_entity.type
_entity.pdbx_description
1 polymer ?
#
loop_
_entity_poly.entity_id
_entity_poly.type
_entity_poly.pdbx_seq_one_letter_code
_entity_poly.pdbx_strand_id
1 'polypeptide(L)'
;MASVSDPSKCPDLSDGGHGQLPARLGISSVPLLFLRSCIRVPLLFFECPLPPPPLSIVSCAIGDLSGKLGNVGVGVVRGSRRKTAADLHLPVTGTNQISGHILLLSSGTDTVACATIRLHQARSGVATFDNDGVTGTVTLTQPSPLDPATAVVKLSNLRSLAGGYHVHEWPVPQRAVASQQLCSGGSVAGHFNPFGIIYDSDSPAAATSTEDMYEVGDLSRKYGMLNGLTELDKTYTDWNLQLFGPNSVLGRSLVIHYDSAGAPRWICTNIHDTAALTVAMATFTYPVIGYVMFQQRQGEEFAETTIYTRLDYGDGSVTATSGHAWGIHASPVSSDMVSSDVNTRCVSGGDRISPYGVSGTNYATQCTSSAQLRCGLGDLGGKHGKLSVRSASGAPAISFGTDVNLPLTGDNSIVGKSVVLMSASGGNSRLACASVMRVTPRHAKVDSWGSTSYGSVSFTQASGVIQQPTTISFNLQSLPETTSGNAYRIHDGSVSSSSSASDRCGNVGSVYDPFSVTPASGGVVTKDKVPVGDLAAKFGLLMQADVSKTVQDPSLDLFGLRSVVGRAMTLSSSENVFACGDVMGAVQEGGMLVEAEASQYLYPDGSMSDTTVTVNLRKASDPQTQLHNWHTHEYHVGTDTADKPCASTGGHFNPFVNFTANYDECGPENPLRCEVGDQSKKLGTYNMGSGQMLATDVYLPLTGEYGVIGRSIVVHAENRGAPRIACADIMPSKLTNTFHVRISMAAAQFDSLSMREKVADAVGAEMYDVVVETTGPDRGCTGVRIYFMGLEGDRYRQKFIDMLHSERMSTMMGDYTPVTCSGSVEQPKYAPFDE
;
A
#
# COMPACT_ATOMS: atom_id res chain seq x y z
N MET A 1 54.14 -66.64 -22.85
CA MET A 1 55.04 -66.05 -21.84
C MET A 1 54.18 -65.15 -20.95
N ALA A 2 54.19 -65.49 -19.64
CA ALA A 2 53.61 -64.86 -18.43
C ALA A 2 52.81 -63.53 -18.56
N SER A 3 51.56 -63.31 -18.09
CA SER A 3 50.69 -63.86 -17.00
C SER A 3 51.25 -63.59 -15.58
N VAL A 4 50.58 -63.02 -14.57
CA VAL A 4 49.31 -63.27 -13.83
C VAL A 4 49.23 -62.14 -12.75
N SER A 5 48.14 -61.62 -12.16
CA SER A 5 46.80 -62.16 -11.79
C SER A 5 45.75 -61.06 -11.59
N ASP A 6 44.57 -61.35 -12.12
CA ASP A 6 43.19 -60.93 -11.79
C ASP A 6 42.59 -62.03 -10.81
N PRO A 7 41.28 -62.25 -10.52
CA PRO A 7 40.04 -61.44 -10.60
C PRO A 7 38.99 -61.63 -9.44
N SER A 8 37.83 -60.95 -9.61
CA SER A 8 36.43 -61.42 -9.39
C SER A 8 35.81 -61.30 -7.97
N LYS A 9 34.49 -61.14 -7.74
CA LYS A 9 33.24 -60.86 -8.49
C LYS A 9 32.06 -60.81 -7.46
N CYS A 10 30.93 -60.21 -7.86
CA CYS A 10 29.53 -60.63 -7.61
C CYS A 10 28.66 -60.08 -6.42
N PRO A 11 27.31 -60.09 -6.55
CA PRO A 11 26.40 -58.95 -6.34
C PRO A 11 25.14 -59.22 -5.45
N ASP A 12 24.21 -58.23 -5.42
CA ASP A 12 22.73 -58.23 -5.26
C ASP A 12 21.99 -59.33 -4.45
N LEU A 13 21.02 -58.90 -3.60
CA LEU A 13 19.81 -59.67 -3.26
C LEU A 13 18.67 -58.76 -2.74
N SER A 14 17.54 -58.86 -3.42
CA SER A 14 16.24 -58.23 -3.19
C SER A 14 15.26 -59.14 -2.42
N ASP A 15 14.33 -58.50 -1.69
CA ASP A 15 12.90 -58.83 -1.42
C ASP A 15 12.44 -60.19 -0.86
N GLY A 16 11.42 -60.13 0.02
CA GLY A 16 10.52 -61.26 0.33
C GLY A 16 9.88 -61.26 1.73
N GLY A 17 8.61 -60.85 1.85
CA GLY A 17 7.89 -60.67 3.12
C GLY A 17 7.03 -61.82 3.66
N HIS A 18 6.36 -61.49 4.79
CA HIS A 18 5.09 -61.99 5.37
C HIS A 18 5.03 -63.21 6.34
N GLY A 19 4.40 -62.97 7.52
CA GLY A 19 3.70 -64.02 8.31
C GLY A 19 3.42 -63.74 9.81
N GLN A 20 2.29 -63.06 10.10
CA GLN A 20 1.41 -62.97 11.32
C GLN A 20 1.69 -63.68 12.69
N LEU A 21 1.63 -62.88 13.79
CA LEU A 21 0.86 -62.92 15.10
C LEU A 21 0.39 -64.27 15.77
N PRO A 22 -0.02 -64.34 17.08
CA PRO A 22 -0.27 -63.31 18.12
C PRO A 22 0.18 -63.63 19.60
N ALA A 23 -0.20 -62.71 20.51
CA ALA A 23 -0.01 -62.56 21.97
C ALA A 23 -0.42 -63.70 22.95
N ARG A 24 0.13 -63.65 24.19
CA ARG A 24 -0.62 -63.56 25.49
C ARG A 24 0.28 -63.53 26.77
N LEU A 25 0.01 -62.54 27.63
CA LEU A 25 -0.18 -62.53 29.10
C LEU A 25 0.69 -63.41 30.05
N GLY A 26 1.24 -62.77 31.08
CA GLY A 26 1.64 -63.40 32.35
C GLY A 26 2.20 -62.42 33.40
N ILE A 27 1.35 -61.92 34.30
CA ILE A 27 1.68 -61.15 35.51
C ILE A 27 1.66 -62.11 36.72
N SER A 28 2.63 -62.01 37.65
CA SER A 28 2.48 -62.07 39.14
C SER A 28 3.89 -62.13 39.78
N SER A 29 4.39 -61.15 40.53
CA SER A 29 4.11 -60.79 41.95
C SER A 29 5.17 -61.33 42.92
N VAL A 30 5.93 -60.43 43.57
CA VAL A 30 6.42 -60.56 44.96
C VAL A 30 6.53 -59.15 45.58
N PRO A 31 5.99 -58.89 46.79
CA PRO A 31 5.96 -57.56 47.42
C PRO A 31 7.02 -57.40 48.53
N LEU A 32 7.41 -56.16 48.85
CA LEU A 32 7.87 -55.81 50.20
C LEU A 32 7.71 -54.29 50.47
N LEU A 33 7.01 -54.02 51.57
CA LEU A 33 6.79 -52.72 52.23
C LEU A 33 8.11 -51.97 52.47
N PHE A 34 8.08 -50.64 52.52
CA PHE A 34 8.52 -49.87 53.70
C PHE A 34 8.15 -48.37 53.60
N LEU A 35 8.01 -47.77 54.78
CA LEU A 35 7.44 -46.48 55.17
C LEU A 35 7.84 -45.23 54.36
N ARG A 36 6.87 -44.31 54.18
CA ARG A 36 7.09 -42.89 53.86
C ARG A 36 7.30 -42.08 55.14
N SER A 37 8.44 -41.38 55.25
CA SER A 37 8.56 -40.09 55.95
C SER A 37 9.80 -39.31 55.48
N CYS A 38 9.52 -38.13 54.92
CA CYS A 38 10.33 -36.91 54.74
C CYS A 38 11.87 -36.99 54.64
N ILE A 39 12.42 -36.78 53.43
CA ILE A 39 13.60 -35.93 53.19
C ILE A 39 13.44 -35.20 51.85
N ARG A 40 13.66 -33.88 51.85
CA ARG A 40 13.77 -33.00 50.66
C ARG A 40 14.92 -33.47 49.76
N VAL A 41 14.67 -33.64 48.45
CA VAL A 41 15.73 -33.74 47.44
C VAL A 41 15.49 -32.65 46.39
N PRO A 42 16.42 -31.70 46.17
CA PRO A 42 16.34 -30.73 45.10
C PRO A 42 16.72 -31.38 43.75
N LEU A 43 16.18 -30.80 42.69
CA LEU A 43 16.43 -31.11 41.28
C LEU A 43 17.94 -31.25 40.98
N LEU A 44 18.35 -32.40 40.47
CA LEU A 44 19.63 -32.62 39.83
C LEU A 44 19.59 -31.98 38.43
N PHE A 45 20.23 -30.82 38.29
CA PHE A 45 20.74 -30.36 37.00
C PHE A 45 21.92 -31.25 36.62
N PHE A 46 21.88 -31.86 35.44
CA PHE A 46 23.09 -32.39 34.80
C PHE A 46 23.92 -31.19 34.31
N GLU A 47 24.86 -30.75 35.13
CA GLU A 47 25.97 -29.90 34.66
C GLU A 47 26.94 -30.79 33.85
N CYS A 48 27.08 -30.49 32.55
CA CYS A 48 28.27 -30.94 31.81
C CYS A 48 29.51 -30.33 32.49
N PRO A 49 30.54 -31.12 32.82
CA PRO A 49 31.79 -30.55 33.32
C PRO A 49 32.42 -29.73 32.20
N LEU A 50 32.54 -28.43 32.42
CA LEU A 50 33.33 -27.54 31.57
C LEU A 50 34.77 -28.07 31.52
N PRO A 51 35.40 -28.17 30.33
CA PRO A 51 36.81 -28.51 30.25
C PRO A 51 37.66 -27.41 30.93
N PRO A 52 38.80 -27.76 31.54
CA PRO A 52 39.67 -26.76 32.17
C PRO A 52 40.16 -25.74 31.13
N PRO A 53 40.35 -24.47 31.51
CA PRO A 53 40.77 -23.45 30.56
C PRO A 53 42.16 -23.79 30.03
N PRO A 54 42.43 -23.62 28.72
CA PRO A 54 43.78 -23.78 28.22
C PRO A 54 44.67 -22.68 28.82
N LEU A 55 45.78 -23.12 29.43
CA LEU A 55 46.88 -22.28 29.86
C LEU A 55 47.56 -21.64 28.65
N SER A 56 47.17 -20.40 28.32
CA SER A 56 47.89 -19.39 27.53
C SER A 56 46.90 -18.27 27.17
N ILE A 57 46.65 -17.32 28.08
CA ILE A 57 45.89 -16.11 27.74
C ILE A 57 46.83 -15.22 26.92
N VAL A 58 46.82 -15.38 25.60
CA VAL A 58 47.25 -14.30 24.71
C VAL A 58 46.29 -13.16 24.97
N SER A 59 46.78 -12.02 25.47
CA SER A 59 45.98 -10.81 25.69
C SER A 59 45.68 -10.15 24.34
N CYS A 60 44.91 -10.82 23.49
CA CYS A 60 44.38 -10.22 22.27
C CYS A 60 43.42 -9.09 22.65
N ALA A 61 43.48 -7.98 21.91
CA ALA A 61 42.47 -6.92 22.07
C ALA A 61 41.07 -7.51 21.84
N ILE A 62 40.04 -6.94 22.47
CA ILE A 62 38.66 -7.44 22.38
C ILE A 62 38.21 -7.63 20.92
N GLY A 63 38.62 -6.73 20.03
CA GLY A 63 38.31 -6.75 18.59
C GLY A 63 39.24 -7.60 17.70
N ASP A 64 40.28 -8.24 18.23
CA ASP A 64 41.16 -9.14 17.45
C ASP A 64 40.49 -10.52 17.26
N LEU A 65 39.53 -10.55 16.35
CA LEU A 65 38.76 -11.77 16.04
C LEU A 65 39.61 -12.82 15.32
N SER A 66 40.62 -12.43 14.54
CA SER A 66 41.50 -13.37 13.85
C SER A 66 42.42 -14.10 14.82
N GLY A 67 42.97 -13.40 15.81
CA GLY A 67 43.75 -14.02 16.89
C GLY A 67 42.91 -14.94 17.78
N LYS A 68 41.66 -14.55 18.09
CA LYS A 68 40.75 -15.32 18.93
C LYS A 68 40.11 -16.53 18.23
N LEU A 69 39.60 -16.32 17.03
CA LEU A 69 38.74 -17.28 16.32
C LEU A 69 39.44 -17.93 15.13
N GLY A 70 40.63 -17.45 14.75
CA GLY A 70 41.34 -17.82 13.54
C GLY A 70 40.82 -17.12 12.28
N ASN A 71 41.61 -17.12 11.22
CA ASN A 71 41.27 -16.50 9.94
C ASN A 71 40.02 -17.12 9.30
N VAL A 72 39.34 -16.32 8.46
CA VAL A 72 38.21 -16.75 7.62
C VAL A 72 38.67 -16.83 6.17
N GLY A 73 38.38 -17.94 5.49
CA GLY A 73 38.60 -18.06 4.05
C GLY A 73 37.50 -17.39 3.26
N VAL A 74 37.85 -16.49 2.33
CA VAL A 74 36.91 -15.84 1.41
C VAL A 74 36.98 -16.55 0.05
N GLY A 75 35.87 -17.15 -0.39
CA GLY A 75 35.80 -17.90 -1.64
C GLY A 75 35.45 -17.03 -2.84
N VAL A 76 36.11 -17.26 -3.98
CA VAL A 76 35.84 -16.62 -5.30
C VAL A 76 34.78 -17.35 -6.14
N VAL A 77 34.37 -18.55 -5.74
CA VAL A 77 33.45 -19.43 -6.49
C VAL A 77 32.12 -19.60 -5.75
N ARG A 78 31.06 -19.96 -6.49
CA ARG A 78 29.67 -20.14 -6.02
C ARG A 78 29.64 -20.96 -4.71
N GLY A 79 29.39 -20.29 -3.59
CA GLY A 79 29.28 -20.90 -2.26
C GLY A 79 29.52 -19.89 -1.14
N SER A 80 28.66 -19.86 -0.12
CA SER A 80 28.91 -19.10 1.10
C SER A 80 29.90 -19.85 1.98
N ARG A 81 31.03 -19.23 2.34
CA ARG A 81 31.85 -19.71 3.46
C ARG A 81 31.21 -19.17 4.74
N ARG A 82 30.72 -20.06 5.61
CA ARG A 82 30.19 -19.72 6.93
C ARG A 82 31.15 -20.24 7.98
N LYS A 83 31.50 -19.39 8.94
CA LYS A 83 32.24 -19.76 10.14
C LYS A 83 31.44 -19.23 11.32
N THR A 84 31.02 -20.13 12.20
CA THR A 84 30.28 -19.79 13.41
C THR A 84 31.21 -20.03 14.59
N ALA A 85 31.27 -19.07 15.50
CA ALA A 85 32.01 -19.19 16.75
C ALA A 85 31.25 -18.43 17.84
N ALA A 86 31.40 -18.86 19.09
CA ALA A 86 30.87 -18.18 20.25
C ALA A 86 32.03 -17.56 21.04
N ASP A 87 31.99 -16.24 21.25
CA ASP A 87 32.93 -15.52 22.12
C ASP A 87 32.12 -14.86 23.27
N LEU A 88 32.32 -15.36 24.50
CA LEU A 88 31.67 -14.82 25.69
C LEU A 88 32.28 -13.49 26.18
N HIS A 89 33.39 -13.05 25.59
CA HIS A 89 34.12 -11.83 25.91
C HIS A 89 34.03 -10.77 24.79
N LEU A 90 32.97 -10.84 24.00
CA LEU A 90 32.67 -9.89 22.93
C LEU A 90 31.34 -9.18 23.21
N PRO A 91 31.30 -8.25 24.19
CA PRO A 91 30.04 -7.66 24.64
C PRO A 91 29.38 -6.88 23.49
N VAL A 92 28.08 -7.13 23.27
CA VAL A 92 27.27 -6.39 22.28
C VAL A 92 26.47 -5.25 22.91
N THR A 93 26.49 -5.13 24.23
CA THR A 93 25.86 -4.08 25.04
C THR A 93 26.78 -3.59 26.16
N GLY A 94 26.58 -2.35 26.62
CA GLY A 94 27.34 -1.75 27.74
C GLY A 94 28.52 -0.89 27.28
N THR A 95 29.36 -0.45 28.22
CA THR A 95 30.42 0.55 27.95
C THR A 95 31.54 0.07 27.03
N ASN A 96 31.78 -1.25 26.97
CA ASN A 96 32.83 -1.86 26.13
C ASN A 96 32.25 -2.58 24.90
N GLN A 97 31.03 -2.22 24.47
CA GLN A 97 30.33 -2.94 23.41
C GLN A 97 31.01 -2.81 22.03
N ILE A 98 30.93 -3.86 21.23
CA ILE A 98 31.40 -3.84 19.83
C ILE A 98 30.35 -3.27 18.86
N SER A 99 29.09 -3.16 19.28
CA SER A 99 28.01 -2.59 18.45
C SER A 99 28.35 -1.15 18.05
N GLY A 100 28.15 -0.82 16.77
CA GLY A 100 28.49 0.48 16.17
C GLY A 100 29.96 0.62 15.72
N HIS A 101 30.84 -0.33 16.06
CA HIS A 101 32.21 -0.33 15.56
C HIS A 101 32.29 -0.93 14.14
N ILE A 102 33.44 -0.79 13.50
CA ILE A 102 33.70 -1.30 12.15
C ILE A 102 34.45 -2.63 12.27
N LEU A 103 33.88 -3.68 11.68
CA LEU A 103 34.56 -4.93 11.40
C LEU A 103 35.36 -4.79 10.11
N LEU A 104 36.66 -5.06 10.17
CA LEU A 104 37.55 -5.07 9.02
C LEU A 104 37.87 -6.51 8.61
N LEU A 105 37.76 -6.79 7.32
CA LEU A 105 38.29 -8.00 6.72
C LEU A 105 39.58 -7.64 5.99
N SER A 106 40.69 -8.23 6.43
CA SER A 106 42.01 -7.96 5.87
C SER A 106 42.60 -9.21 5.22
N SER A 107 43.31 -9.02 4.10
CA SER A 107 44.12 -10.03 3.44
C SER A 107 45.57 -9.58 3.50
N GLY A 108 46.34 -10.11 4.46
CA GLY A 108 47.65 -9.55 4.78
C GLY A 108 47.50 -8.16 5.41
N THR A 109 48.15 -7.16 4.83
CA THR A 109 48.04 -5.75 5.28
C THR A 109 46.87 -5.00 4.64
N ASP A 110 46.27 -5.56 3.59
CA ASP A 110 45.25 -4.86 2.81
C ASP A 110 43.88 -5.08 3.41
N THR A 111 43.13 -3.99 3.60
CA THR A 111 41.70 -4.08 3.95
C THR A 111 40.91 -4.38 2.68
N VAL A 112 40.27 -5.55 2.63
CA VAL A 112 39.53 -6.02 1.46
C VAL A 112 38.03 -5.80 1.59
N ALA A 113 37.50 -5.70 2.82
CA ALA A 113 36.12 -5.31 3.08
C ALA A 113 35.99 -4.72 4.49
N CYS A 114 34.91 -3.96 4.70
CA CYS A 114 34.53 -3.48 6.01
C CYS A 114 33.00 -3.49 6.17
N ALA A 115 32.53 -3.58 7.41
CA ALA A 115 31.12 -3.49 7.73
C ALA A 115 30.93 -2.91 9.14
N THR A 116 29.88 -2.14 9.37
CA THR A 116 29.49 -1.75 10.72
C THR A 116 28.86 -2.93 11.45
N ILE A 117 29.31 -3.21 12.67
CA ILE A 117 28.71 -4.20 13.56
C ILE A 117 27.39 -3.65 14.08
N ARG A 118 26.30 -4.37 13.81
CA ARG A 118 24.95 -3.94 14.21
C ARG A 118 24.28 -5.00 15.05
N LEU A 119 23.52 -4.52 16.02
CA LEU A 119 22.65 -5.37 16.82
C LEU A 119 21.41 -5.72 15.97
N HIS A 120 21.15 -7.00 15.78
CA HIS A 120 19.88 -7.44 15.20
C HIS A 120 18.77 -7.28 16.25
N GLN A 121 17.75 -6.52 15.89
CA GLN A 121 16.53 -6.43 16.68
C GLN A 121 15.65 -7.65 16.40
N ALA A 122 15.01 -8.16 17.45
CA ALA A 122 14.02 -9.21 17.31
C ALA A 122 12.89 -8.74 16.37
N ARG A 123 12.33 -9.68 15.63
CA ARG A 123 11.18 -9.43 14.75
C ARG A 123 9.94 -10.09 15.29
N SER A 124 8.82 -9.43 15.10
CA SER A 124 7.52 -10.01 15.39
C SER A 124 6.52 -9.61 14.31
N GLY A 125 5.74 -10.60 13.88
CA GLY A 125 4.63 -10.44 12.95
C GLY A 125 3.34 -10.97 13.56
N VAL A 126 2.21 -10.31 13.29
CA VAL A 126 0.90 -10.71 13.82
C VAL A 126 -0.11 -10.80 12.69
N ALA A 127 -0.76 -11.96 12.59
CA ALA A 127 -1.97 -12.16 11.80
C ALA A 127 -3.17 -12.17 12.74
N THR A 128 -4.11 -11.23 12.57
CA THR A 128 -5.31 -11.11 13.41
C THR A 128 -6.54 -11.53 12.62
N PHE A 129 -7.21 -12.59 13.09
CA PHE A 129 -8.49 -13.02 12.54
C PHE A 129 -9.63 -12.33 13.26
N ASP A 130 -10.54 -11.79 12.47
CA ASP A 130 -11.79 -11.16 12.92
C ASP A 130 -12.78 -11.26 11.74
N ASN A 131 -13.00 -12.50 11.30
CA ASN A 131 -13.66 -12.82 10.05
C ASN A 131 -14.62 -14.01 10.21
N ASP A 132 -15.83 -13.88 9.69
CA ASP A 132 -16.84 -14.94 9.69
C ASP A 132 -16.99 -15.65 11.06
N GLY A 133 -17.07 -14.88 12.13
CA GLY A 133 -17.21 -15.36 13.51
C GLY A 133 -15.90 -15.84 14.16
N VAL A 134 -14.84 -16.10 13.40
CA VAL A 134 -13.54 -16.52 13.95
C VAL A 134 -12.78 -15.30 14.45
N THR A 135 -12.30 -15.38 15.69
CA THR A 135 -11.48 -14.34 16.32
C THR A 135 -10.17 -14.93 16.81
N GLY A 136 -9.08 -14.17 16.76
CA GLY A 136 -7.82 -14.58 17.37
C GLY A 136 -6.59 -14.03 16.68
N THR A 137 -5.43 -14.51 17.09
CA THR A 137 -4.13 -14.07 16.56
C THR A 137 -3.20 -15.24 16.34
N VAL A 138 -2.39 -15.16 15.28
CA VAL A 138 -1.14 -15.91 15.14
C VAL A 138 0.01 -14.93 15.23
N THR A 139 0.80 -15.04 16.30
CA THR A 139 1.96 -14.19 16.56
C THR A 139 3.23 -14.98 16.31
N LEU A 140 4.07 -14.47 15.41
CA LEU A 140 5.37 -15.03 15.07
C LEU A 140 6.44 -14.14 15.66
N THR A 141 7.46 -14.69 16.32
CA THR A 141 8.59 -13.92 16.86
C THR A 141 9.90 -14.63 16.56
N GLN A 142 10.92 -13.89 16.14
CA GLN A 142 12.25 -14.45 15.87
C GLN A 142 13.32 -13.48 16.41
N PRO A 143 14.17 -13.91 17.38
CA PRO A 143 15.17 -13.03 17.97
C PRO A 143 16.25 -12.55 17.00
N SER A 144 16.71 -13.42 16.10
CA SER A 144 17.69 -13.10 15.06
C SER A 144 17.54 -14.03 13.85
N PRO A 145 18.20 -13.74 12.70
CA PRO A 145 18.19 -14.63 11.54
C PRO A 145 18.76 -16.05 11.79
N LEU A 146 19.42 -16.27 12.92
CA LEU A 146 20.04 -17.56 13.29
C LEU A 146 19.21 -18.35 14.32
N ASP A 147 18.22 -17.71 14.93
CA ASP A 147 17.36 -18.32 15.94
C ASP A 147 16.09 -18.91 15.29
N PRO A 148 15.51 -19.98 15.85
CA PRO A 148 14.21 -20.46 15.39
C PRO A 148 13.11 -19.43 15.66
N ALA A 149 12.06 -19.47 14.83
CA ALA A 149 10.86 -18.68 15.08
C ALA A 149 10.01 -19.34 16.17
N THR A 150 9.37 -18.53 17.00
CA THR A 150 8.31 -18.95 17.92
C THR A 150 6.96 -18.54 17.33
N ALA A 151 6.04 -19.49 17.19
CA ALA A 151 4.68 -19.26 16.73
C ALA A 151 3.68 -19.47 17.87
N VAL A 152 2.94 -18.42 18.24
CA VAL A 152 1.86 -18.48 19.23
C VAL A 152 0.53 -18.38 18.48
N VAL A 153 -0.24 -19.46 18.49
CA VAL A 153 -1.53 -19.58 17.79
C VAL A 153 -2.64 -19.54 18.81
N LYS A 154 -3.47 -18.48 18.75
CA LYS A 154 -4.63 -18.26 19.60
C LYS A 154 -5.86 -18.02 18.74
N LEU A 155 -6.69 -19.03 18.55
CA LEU A 155 -7.89 -18.97 17.71
C LEU A 155 -9.11 -19.40 18.53
N SER A 156 -10.23 -18.73 18.30
CA SER A 156 -11.50 -19.02 18.95
C SER A 156 -12.64 -19.04 17.94
N ASN A 157 -13.71 -19.75 18.29
CA ASN A 157 -14.91 -19.91 17.48
C ASN A 157 -14.64 -20.52 16.08
N LEU A 158 -13.78 -21.54 16.02
CA LEU A 158 -13.51 -22.32 14.79
C LEU A 158 -14.70 -23.19 14.36
N ARG A 159 -15.71 -23.36 15.23
CA ARG A 159 -16.99 -24.06 14.98
C ARG A 159 -16.84 -25.52 14.50
N SER A 160 -15.69 -26.14 14.72
CA SER A 160 -15.33 -27.44 14.11
C SER A 160 -15.41 -27.43 12.58
N LEU A 161 -15.36 -26.24 11.96
CA LEU A 161 -15.37 -26.04 10.51
C LEU A 161 -13.96 -25.87 9.94
N ALA A 162 -12.97 -25.56 10.78
CA ALA A 162 -11.60 -25.32 10.33
C ALA A 162 -10.86 -26.63 10.03
N GLY A 163 -10.16 -26.67 8.90
CA GLY A 163 -9.26 -27.75 8.49
C GLY A 163 -7.80 -27.32 8.58
N GLY A 164 -7.16 -27.14 7.43
CA GLY A 164 -5.78 -26.65 7.34
C GLY A 164 -5.66 -25.12 7.45
N TYR A 165 -4.48 -24.64 7.81
CA TYR A 165 -4.09 -23.23 7.85
C TYR A 165 -2.64 -23.06 7.40
N HIS A 166 -2.40 -22.09 6.51
CA HIS A 166 -1.14 -21.96 5.80
C HIS A 166 -0.77 -20.50 5.54
N VAL A 167 0.53 -20.20 5.54
CA VAL A 167 1.05 -18.95 4.98
C VAL A 167 1.05 -19.07 3.47
N HIS A 168 0.46 -18.09 2.80
CA HIS A 168 0.34 -18.01 1.35
C HIS A 168 1.34 -17.02 0.75
N GLU A 169 1.56 -17.09 -0.56
CA GLU A 169 2.62 -16.30 -1.18
C GLU A 169 2.34 -14.79 -1.17
N TRP A 170 1.12 -14.34 -1.44
CA TRP A 170 0.81 -12.92 -1.59
C TRP A 170 -0.01 -12.38 -0.41
N PRO A 171 0.14 -11.07 -0.08
CA PRO A 171 -0.76 -10.41 0.85
C PRO A 171 -2.21 -10.42 0.35
N VAL A 172 -3.16 -10.44 1.28
CA VAL A 172 -4.57 -10.14 1.05
C VAL A 172 -4.68 -8.72 0.51
N PRO A 173 -5.31 -8.51 -0.66
CA PRO A 173 -5.55 -7.18 -1.21
C PRO A 173 -6.62 -6.44 -0.39
N GLN A 174 -6.66 -5.10 -0.52
CA GLN A 174 -7.79 -4.33 -0.01
C GLN A 174 -9.08 -4.70 -0.78
N ARG A 175 -10.22 -4.72 -0.08
CA ARG A 175 -11.53 -5.06 -0.68
C ARG A 175 -12.11 -3.86 -1.42
N ALA A 176 -12.26 -3.96 -2.74
CA ALA A 176 -12.89 -2.94 -3.56
C ALA A 176 -14.42 -3.11 -3.65
N VAL A 177 -14.91 -4.35 -3.71
CA VAL A 177 -16.35 -4.66 -3.86
C VAL A 177 -16.79 -5.84 -3.00
N ALA A 178 -18.10 -5.93 -2.72
CA ALA A 178 -18.68 -6.98 -1.88
C ALA A 178 -18.45 -8.40 -2.43
N SER A 179 -18.55 -8.56 -3.76
CA SER A 179 -18.39 -9.85 -4.46
C SER A 179 -16.96 -10.38 -4.52
N GLN A 180 -15.96 -9.57 -4.13
CA GLN A 180 -14.56 -9.91 -4.28
C GLN A 180 -14.15 -11.05 -3.33
N GLN A 181 -13.53 -12.10 -3.87
CA GLN A 181 -13.02 -13.24 -3.11
C GLN A 181 -11.58 -13.01 -2.65
N LEU A 182 -11.40 -12.33 -1.51
CA LEU A 182 -10.08 -11.91 -0.99
C LEU A 182 -9.10 -13.05 -0.73
N CYS A 183 -9.59 -14.23 -0.36
CA CYS A 183 -8.72 -15.38 -0.05
C CYS A 183 -8.49 -16.29 -1.27
N SER A 184 -9.05 -15.98 -2.43
CA SER A 184 -8.98 -16.86 -3.63
C SER A 184 -7.55 -17.10 -4.13
N GLY A 185 -7.36 -18.14 -4.95
CA GLY A 185 -6.09 -18.44 -5.60
C GLY A 185 -5.52 -17.26 -6.39
N GLY A 186 -6.39 -16.46 -7.03
CA GLY A 186 -5.98 -15.25 -7.75
C GLY A 186 -5.65 -14.05 -6.87
N SER A 187 -5.99 -14.08 -5.58
CA SER A 187 -5.76 -12.97 -4.64
C SER A 187 -4.53 -13.20 -3.76
N VAL A 188 -4.34 -14.42 -3.23
CA VAL A 188 -3.23 -14.74 -2.32
C VAL A 188 -2.26 -15.81 -2.83
N ALA A 189 -2.44 -16.31 -4.07
CA ALA A 189 -1.65 -17.42 -4.64
C ALA A 189 -1.68 -18.70 -3.80
N GLY A 190 -0.77 -19.65 -4.06
CA GLY A 190 -0.61 -20.92 -3.34
C GLY A 190 0.05 -20.77 -1.98
N HIS A 191 0.36 -21.90 -1.35
CA HIS A 191 1.13 -21.93 -0.11
C HIS A 191 2.55 -21.41 -0.37
N PHE A 192 3.15 -20.75 0.63
CA PHE A 192 4.51 -20.28 0.51
C PHE A 192 5.52 -21.46 0.56
N ASN A 193 6.08 -21.80 -0.60
CA ASN A 193 6.96 -22.96 -0.78
C ASN A 193 8.27 -22.59 -1.55
N PRO A 194 9.18 -21.82 -0.92
CA PRO A 194 10.40 -21.34 -1.58
C PRO A 194 11.40 -22.45 -1.92
N PHE A 195 11.23 -23.65 -1.37
CA PHE A 195 12.11 -24.80 -1.59
C PHE A 195 11.54 -25.84 -2.56
N GLY A 196 10.34 -25.62 -3.08
CA GLY A 196 9.70 -26.51 -4.04
C GLY A 196 9.45 -27.91 -3.49
N ILE A 197 9.07 -28.03 -2.22
CA ILE A 197 8.68 -29.30 -1.61
C ILE A 197 7.49 -29.87 -2.37
N ILE A 198 7.60 -31.10 -2.87
CA ILE A 198 6.58 -31.76 -3.68
C ILE A 198 5.66 -32.57 -2.76
N TYR A 199 4.35 -32.29 -2.83
CA TYR A 199 3.33 -33.09 -2.15
C TYR A 199 3.04 -34.39 -2.91
N ASP A 200 3.66 -35.48 -2.50
CA ASP A 200 3.30 -36.83 -2.93
C ASP A 200 3.22 -37.79 -1.73
N SER A 201 3.21 -39.09 -2.01
CA SER A 201 3.16 -40.16 -1.00
C SER A 201 4.37 -40.21 -0.06
N ASP A 202 5.47 -39.51 -0.39
CA ASP A 202 6.72 -39.53 0.36
C ASP A 202 6.83 -38.35 1.32
N SER A 203 5.93 -37.35 1.21
CA SER A 203 5.80 -36.28 2.20
C SER A 203 5.35 -36.85 3.55
N PRO A 204 6.11 -36.65 4.65
CA PRO A 204 5.74 -37.19 5.96
C PRO A 204 4.33 -36.78 6.39
N ALA A 205 3.68 -37.62 7.19
CA ALA A 205 2.40 -37.26 7.80
C ALA A 205 2.55 -35.99 8.65
N ALA A 206 1.44 -35.29 8.90
CA ALA A 206 1.45 -34.09 9.73
C ALA A 206 2.07 -34.38 11.12
N ALA A 207 3.00 -33.52 11.53
CA ALA A 207 3.71 -33.53 12.81
C ALA A 207 4.52 -34.82 13.08
N THR A 208 4.92 -35.56 12.02
CA THR A 208 5.74 -36.77 12.16
C THR A 208 7.18 -36.61 11.69
N SER A 209 7.59 -35.41 11.28
CA SER A 209 8.94 -35.10 10.78
C SER A 209 9.40 -33.71 11.20
N THR A 210 10.65 -33.38 10.91
CA THR A 210 11.22 -32.03 11.08
C THR A 210 10.57 -31.00 10.15
N GLU A 211 10.54 -29.74 10.57
CA GLU A 211 9.79 -28.66 9.90
C GLU A 211 10.33 -28.28 8.51
N ASP A 212 11.55 -28.68 8.17
CA ASP A 212 12.19 -28.50 6.86
C ASP A 212 11.67 -29.46 5.79
N MET A 213 11.00 -30.55 6.19
CA MET A 213 10.39 -31.53 5.28
C MET A 213 9.00 -31.11 4.76
N TYR A 214 8.50 -29.95 5.19
CA TYR A 214 7.24 -29.38 4.76
C TYR A 214 7.46 -28.03 4.07
N GLU A 215 6.45 -27.59 3.31
CA GLU A 215 6.45 -26.22 2.80
C GLU A 215 6.62 -25.23 3.95
N VAL A 216 7.37 -24.15 3.72
CA VAL A 216 7.61 -23.14 4.77
C VAL A 216 6.29 -22.62 5.33
N GLY A 217 5.29 -22.43 4.46
CA GLY A 217 3.96 -21.96 4.83
C GLY A 217 2.98 -23.02 5.35
N ASP A 218 3.29 -24.33 5.31
CA ASP A 218 2.35 -25.35 5.78
C ASP A 218 2.38 -25.50 7.31
N LEU A 219 1.61 -24.66 8.01
CA LEU A 219 1.54 -24.70 9.46
C LEU A 219 0.76 -25.91 9.97
N SER A 220 -0.26 -26.38 9.23
CA SER A 220 -1.07 -27.54 9.64
C SER A 220 -0.24 -28.80 9.77
N ARG A 221 0.66 -29.07 8.82
CA ARG A 221 1.54 -30.24 8.91
C ARG A 221 2.65 -30.07 9.94
N LYS A 222 3.07 -28.86 10.27
CA LYS A 222 4.09 -28.65 11.30
C LYS A 222 3.50 -28.68 12.72
N TYR A 223 2.35 -28.03 12.92
CA TYR A 223 1.80 -27.71 14.23
C TYR A 223 0.54 -28.54 14.57
N GLY A 224 0.03 -29.30 13.60
CA GLY A 224 -1.22 -30.07 13.68
C GLY A 224 -2.41 -29.33 13.04
N MET A 225 -3.36 -30.11 12.52
CA MET A 225 -4.58 -29.61 11.87
C MET A 225 -5.58 -28.98 12.86
N LEU A 226 -6.53 -28.19 12.35
CA LEU A 226 -7.62 -27.58 13.15
C LEU A 226 -8.91 -28.40 13.19
N ASN A 227 -8.95 -29.56 12.53
CA ASN A 227 -10.14 -30.41 12.40
C ASN A 227 -10.82 -30.67 13.76
N GLY A 228 -12.14 -30.45 13.80
CA GLY A 228 -12.95 -30.70 14.99
C GLY A 228 -12.77 -29.68 16.13
N LEU A 229 -11.78 -28.77 16.07
CA LEU A 229 -11.53 -27.80 17.14
C LEU A 229 -12.54 -26.66 17.12
N THR A 230 -12.87 -26.15 18.31
CA THR A 230 -13.61 -24.88 18.50
C THR A 230 -12.69 -23.74 18.89
N GLU A 231 -11.54 -24.04 19.49
CA GLU A 231 -10.51 -23.10 19.92
C GLU A 231 -9.12 -23.77 19.88
N LEU A 232 -8.08 -22.94 19.85
CA LEU A 232 -6.67 -23.35 19.93
C LEU A 232 -5.89 -22.27 20.66
N ASP A 233 -5.16 -22.60 21.72
CA ASP A 233 -4.13 -21.74 22.34
C ASP A 233 -2.86 -22.60 22.54
N LYS A 234 -1.89 -22.46 21.63
CA LYS A 234 -0.64 -23.22 21.65
C LYS A 234 0.54 -22.40 21.17
N THR A 235 1.72 -22.77 21.67
CA THR A 235 3.01 -22.20 21.26
C THR A 235 3.88 -23.28 20.64
N TYR A 236 4.54 -22.94 19.53
CA TYR A 236 5.40 -23.81 18.74
C TYR A 236 6.75 -23.15 18.49
N THR A 237 7.79 -23.96 18.31
CA THR A 237 9.10 -23.53 17.82
C THR A 237 9.28 -24.09 16.42
N ASP A 238 9.60 -23.23 15.45
CA ASP A 238 9.77 -23.61 14.04
C ASP A 238 11.16 -23.19 13.54
N TRP A 239 11.95 -24.18 13.12
CA TRP A 239 13.31 -23.99 12.64
C TRP A 239 13.41 -23.59 11.17
N ASN A 240 12.32 -23.72 10.42
CA ASN A 240 12.27 -23.49 8.97
C ASN A 240 11.51 -22.19 8.62
N LEU A 241 10.59 -21.74 9.47
CA LEU A 241 9.92 -20.44 9.33
C LEU A 241 10.89 -19.29 9.66
N GLN A 242 10.90 -18.26 8.82
CA GLN A 242 11.79 -17.11 8.95
C GLN A 242 10.99 -15.79 8.93
N LEU A 243 11.43 -14.82 9.73
CA LEU A 243 11.03 -13.41 9.70
C LEU A 243 12.15 -12.50 9.13
N PHE A 244 13.30 -13.10 8.81
CA PHE A 244 14.44 -12.46 8.17
C PHE A 244 14.75 -13.10 6.81
N GLY A 245 15.56 -12.40 6.02
CA GLY A 245 16.05 -12.86 4.74
C GLY A 245 14.98 -12.95 3.65
N PRO A 246 15.34 -13.52 2.49
CA PRO A 246 14.47 -13.57 1.31
C PRO A 246 13.23 -14.47 1.50
N ASN A 247 13.27 -15.39 2.48
CA ASN A 247 12.17 -16.30 2.80
C ASN A 247 11.31 -15.82 3.97
N SER A 248 11.40 -14.54 4.34
CA SER A 248 10.56 -13.97 5.39
C SER A 248 9.07 -14.14 5.07
N VAL A 249 8.28 -14.50 6.09
CA VAL A 249 6.81 -14.56 6.01
C VAL A 249 6.12 -13.25 6.37
N LEU A 250 6.86 -12.23 6.80
CA LEU A 250 6.30 -10.90 7.06
C LEU A 250 5.71 -10.29 5.77
N GLY A 251 4.53 -9.70 5.88
CA GLY A 251 3.79 -9.12 4.75
C GLY A 251 3.06 -10.13 3.86
N ARG A 252 3.20 -11.44 4.11
CA ARG A 252 2.41 -12.48 3.45
C ARG A 252 1.05 -12.67 4.12
N SER A 253 0.15 -13.42 3.50
CA SER A 253 -1.14 -13.78 4.10
C SER A 253 -1.11 -15.11 4.83
N LEU A 254 -1.98 -15.25 5.82
CA LEU A 254 -2.30 -16.49 6.51
C LEU A 254 -3.76 -16.85 6.20
N VAL A 255 -3.99 -18.06 5.72
CA VAL A 255 -5.31 -18.55 5.29
C VAL A 255 -5.72 -19.74 6.16
N ILE A 256 -6.97 -19.77 6.60
CA ILE A 256 -7.62 -20.94 7.22
C ILE A 256 -8.61 -21.51 6.21
N HIS A 257 -8.62 -22.83 6.06
CA HIS A 257 -9.46 -23.58 5.14
C HIS A 257 -10.62 -24.26 5.88
N TYR A 258 -11.69 -24.57 5.14
CA TYR A 258 -12.74 -25.43 5.65
C TYR A 258 -12.29 -26.89 5.74
N ASP A 259 -12.79 -27.59 6.75
CA ASP A 259 -12.74 -29.05 6.89
C ASP A 259 -13.81 -29.71 6.02
N SER A 260 -13.60 -29.63 4.70
CA SER A 260 -14.49 -30.25 3.72
C SER A 260 -13.69 -30.74 2.51
N ALA A 261 -14.33 -31.55 1.65
CA ALA A 261 -13.71 -32.02 0.41
C ALA A 261 -13.15 -30.85 -0.41
N GLY A 262 -11.90 -30.98 -0.87
CA GLY A 262 -11.18 -29.93 -1.61
C GLY A 262 -10.60 -28.80 -0.76
N ALA A 263 -10.79 -28.81 0.56
CA ALA A 263 -10.27 -27.82 1.52
C ALA A 263 -10.38 -26.36 1.02
N PRO A 264 -11.59 -25.89 0.66
CA PRO A 264 -11.77 -24.53 0.17
C PRO A 264 -11.32 -23.52 1.22
N ARG A 265 -10.74 -22.41 0.76
CA ARG A 265 -10.27 -21.33 1.63
C ARG A 265 -11.46 -20.65 2.28
N TRP A 266 -11.37 -20.44 3.60
CA TRP A 266 -12.46 -19.90 4.40
C TRP A 266 -12.22 -18.43 4.73
N ILE A 267 -11.16 -18.13 5.50
CA ILE A 267 -10.81 -16.78 5.95
C ILE A 267 -9.31 -16.54 5.83
N CYS A 268 -8.91 -15.29 5.71
CA CYS A 268 -7.52 -14.90 5.55
C CYS A 268 -7.25 -13.50 6.10
N THR A 269 -6.00 -13.27 6.49
CA THR A 269 -5.47 -11.97 6.93
C THR A 269 -3.99 -11.87 6.58
N ASN A 270 -3.40 -10.68 6.63
CA ASN A 270 -1.96 -10.48 6.49
C ASN A 270 -1.21 -10.69 7.81
N ILE A 271 0.04 -11.15 7.71
CA ILE A 271 1.02 -11.19 8.80
C ILE A 271 1.72 -9.83 8.82
N HIS A 272 1.20 -8.93 9.64
CA HIS A 272 1.71 -7.56 9.74
C HIS A 272 2.97 -7.52 10.59
N ASP A 273 4.03 -6.88 10.09
CA ASP A 273 5.15 -6.50 10.95
C ASP A 273 4.65 -5.56 12.05
N THR A 274 5.08 -5.82 13.27
CA THR A 274 4.73 -5.00 14.45
C THR A 274 5.52 -3.68 14.50
N ALA A 275 6.61 -3.58 13.74
CA ALA A 275 7.37 -2.35 13.60
C ALA A 275 6.68 -1.38 12.62
N ALA A 276 6.87 -0.07 12.84
CA ALA A 276 6.45 0.93 11.87
C ALA A 276 7.21 0.75 10.55
N LEU A 277 6.53 0.92 9.42
CA LEU A 277 7.08 0.72 8.09
C LEU A 277 7.17 2.05 7.33
N THR A 278 8.32 2.29 6.70
CA THR A 278 8.41 3.21 5.56
C THR A 278 7.85 2.49 4.34
N VAL A 279 6.92 3.12 3.63
CA VAL A 279 6.34 2.61 2.40
C VAL A 279 6.75 3.51 1.23
N ALA A 280 7.10 2.90 0.10
CA ALA A 280 7.31 3.59 -1.16
C ALA A 280 6.55 2.87 -2.28
N MET A 281 6.14 3.59 -3.32
CA MET A 281 5.34 3.06 -4.41
C MET A 281 5.79 3.63 -5.74
N ALA A 282 5.82 2.77 -6.76
CA ALA A 282 6.01 3.15 -8.15
C ALA A 282 4.76 2.75 -8.94
N THR A 283 3.98 3.74 -9.39
CA THR A 283 2.70 3.54 -10.10
C THR A 283 2.92 3.68 -11.60
N PHE A 284 2.65 2.60 -12.32
CA PHE A 284 2.72 2.55 -13.78
C PHE A 284 1.37 3.02 -14.37
N THR A 285 1.44 3.82 -15.43
CA THR A 285 0.27 4.40 -16.09
C THR A 285 0.17 4.05 -17.58
N TYR A 286 1.28 3.72 -18.25
CA TYR A 286 1.28 3.35 -19.65
C TYR A 286 2.54 2.57 -20.10
N PRO A 287 2.44 1.65 -21.09
CA PRO A 287 1.23 0.90 -21.48
C PRO A 287 0.90 -0.17 -20.44
N VAL A 288 1.85 -0.43 -19.54
CA VAL A 288 1.62 -1.20 -18.32
C VAL A 288 1.02 -0.27 -17.29
N ILE A 289 0.00 -0.75 -16.60
CA ILE A 289 -0.64 -0.12 -15.46
C ILE A 289 -0.43 -0.95 -14.20
N GLY A 290 -0.68 -0.34 -13.05
CA GLY A 290 -0.56 -1.00 -11.77
C GLY A 290 0.60 -0.41 -10.97
N TYR A 291 1.19 -1.19 -10.08
CA TYR A 291 2.15 -0.63 -9.14
C TYR A 291 3.13 -1.66 -8.59
N VAL A 292 4.25 -1.13 -8.10
CA VAL A 292 5.20 -1.84 -7.25
C VAL A 292 5.26 -1.11 -5.91
N MET A 293 4.89 -1.80 -4.83
CA MET A 293 4.99 -1.30 -3.46
C MET A 293 6.20 -1.90 -2.77
N PHE A 294 6.95 -1.05 -2.08
CA PHE A 294 8.10 -1.41 -1.25
C PHE A 294 7.77 -1.07 0.21
N GLN A 295 8.07 -1.97 1.15
CA GLN A 295 7.92 -1.69 2.58
C GLN A 295 9.18 -2.11 3.32
N GLN A 296 9.70 -1.23 4.17
CA GLN A 296 10.89 -1.45 4.98
C GLN A 296 10.66 -0.89 6.37
N ARG A 297 11.21 -1.52 7.41
CA ARG A 297 11.14 -1.00 8.78
C ARG A 297 11.69 0.42 8.88
N GLN A 298 10.91 1.31 9.49
CA GLN A 298 11.25 2.72 9.63
C GLN A 298 12.50 2.88 10.52
N GLY A 299 13.49 3.64 10.02
CA GLY A 299 14.74 3.89 10.75
C GLY A 299 15.77 2.74 10.66
N GLU A 300 15.45 1.64 9.99
CA GLU A 300 16.37 0.52 9.76
C GLU A 300 16.76 0.43 8.28
N GLU A 301 17.71 1.26 7.83
CA GLU A 301 18.16 1.31 6.41
C GLU A 301 18.55 -0.05 5.82
N PHE A 302 19.06 -0.96 6.64
CA PHE A 302 19.56 -2.27 6.22
C PHE A 302 18.62 -3.41 6.56
N ALA A 303 17.41 -3.10 7.02
CA ALA A 303 16.34 -4.08 7.09
C ALA A 303 15.97 -4.53 5.67
N GLU A 304 15.43 -5.73 5.58
CA GLU A 304 14.88 -6.26 4.35
C GLU A 304 13.66 -5.45 3.91
N THR A 305 13.50 -5.31 2.61
CA THR A 305 12.41 -4.60 1.97
C THR A 305 11.48 -5.60 1.31
N THR A 306 10.23 -5.67 1.74
CA THR A 306 9.21 -6.47 1.05
C THR A 306 8.75 -5.73 -0.21
N ILE A 307 8.59 -6.46 -1.31
CA ILE A 307 8.20 -5.94 -2.62
C ILE A 307 6.94 -6.65 -3.07
N TYR A 308 5.87 -5.89 -3.28
CA TYR A 308 4.61 -6.35 -3.86
C TYR A 308 4.44 -5.73 -5.25
N THR A 309 4.17 -6.54 -6.26
CA THR A 309 3.86 -6.07 -7.62
C THR A 309 2.43 -6.46 -7.99
N ARG A 310 1.75 -5.60 -8.73
CA ARG A 310 0.48 -5.88 -9.40
C ARG A 310 0.48 -5.15 -10.74
N LEU A 311 0.63 -5.87 -11.84
CA LEU A 311 0.84 -5.31 -13.18
C LEU A 311 -0.15 -5.86 -14.20
N ASP A 312 -0.70 -4.98 -15.02
CA ASP A 312 -1.61 -5.30 -16.12
C ASP A 312 -1.38 -4.34 -17.30
N TYR A 313 -2.08 -4.54 -18.41
CA TYR A 313 -2.06 -3.61 -19.54
C TYR A 313 -3.19 -2.57 -19.45
N GLY A 314 -2.85 -1.31 -19.65
CA GLY A 314 -3.80 -0.19 -19.67
C GLY A 314 -4.32 0.15 -21.05
N ASP A 315 -3.72 -0.38 -22.12
CA ASP A 315 -4.09 -0.11 -23.52
C ASP A 315 -5.23 -1.01 -24.05
N GLY A 316 -5.83 -1.82 -23.17
CA GLY A 316 -6.86 -2.80 -23.53
C GLY A 316 -6.30 -4.15 -24.01
N SER A 317 -4.98 -4.32 -24.04
CA SER A 317 -4.36 -5.61 -24.36
C SER A 317 -4.80 -6.69 -23.36
N VAL A 318 -5.15 -7.85 -23.93
CA VAL A 318 -5.52 -9.06 -23.18
C VAL A 318 -4.44 -10.14 -23.24
N THR A 319 -3.39 -9.91 -24.04
CA THR A 319 -2.29 -10.86 -24.21
C THR A 319 -1.36 -10.77 -23.00
N ALA A 320 -1.34 -11.84 -22.20
CA ALA A 320 -0.36 -11.98 -21.12
C ALA A 320 1.06 -12.07 -21.68
N THR A 321 1.98 -11.31 -21.08
CA THR A 321 3.41 -11.31 -21.45
C THR A 321 4.26 -11.65 -20.23
N SER A 322 5.45 -12.22 -20.45
CA SER A 322 6.31 -12.71 -19.39
C SER A 322 7.79 -12.55 -19.73
N GLY A 323 8.65 -12.76 -18.74
CA GLY A 323 10.10 -12.65 -18.92
C GLY A 323 10.59 -11.21 -19.04
N HIS A 324 9.88 -10.26 -18.42
CA HIS A 324 10.30 -8.87 -18.35
C HIS A 324 11.42 -8.70 -17.32
N ALA A 325 12.59 -8.28 -17.78
CA ALA A 325 13.62 -7.80 -16.85
C ALA A 325 13.14 -6.48 -16.23
N TRP A 326 13.53 -6.23 -14.98
CA TRP A 326 13.12 -5.03 -14.27
C TRP A 326 14.17 -4.64 -13.23
N GLY A 327 14.19 -3.36 -12.87
CA GLY A 327 15.16 -2.86 -11.93
C GLY A 327 14.95 -1.42 -11.52
N ILE A 328 15.78 -0.97 -10.58
CA ILE A 328 15.83 0.42 -10.14
C ILE A 328 16.85 1.20 -10.98
N HIS A 329 16.41 2.31 -11.55
CA HIS A 329 17.21 3.19 -12.39
C HIS A 329 17.49 4.54 -11.70
N ALA A 330 18.54 5.23 -12.12
CA ALA A 330 19.17 6.30 -11.35
C ALA A 330 18.29 7.52 -11.06
N SER A 331 17.37 7.84 -11.98
CA SER A 331 16.59 9.08 -11.99
C SER A 331 15.08 8.81 -11.92
N PRO A 332 14.27 9.78 -11.45
CA PRO A 332 12.82 9.72 -11.63
C PRO A 332 12.45 9.79 -13.12
N VAL A 333 11.25 9.33 -13.46
CA VAL A 333 10.74 9.38 -14.85
C VAL A 333 10.17 10.75 -15.17
N SER A 334 10.16 11.12 -16.46
CA SER A 334 9.49 12.32 -16.97
C SER A 334 8.35 11.96 -17.94
N SER A 335 7.83 12.94 -18.67
CA SER A 335 6.77 12.76 -19.67
C SER A 335 7.10 11.75 -20.79
N ASP A 336 8.35 11.33 -20.92
CA ASP A 336 8.74 10.26 -21.86
C ASP A 336 8.16 8.88 -21.49
N MET A 337 7.64 8.69 -20.26
CA MET A 337 6.99 7.46 -19.85
C MET A 337 5.74 7.12 -20.67
N VAL A 338 5.05 8.13 -21.22
CA VAL A 338 3.86 7.94 -22.08
C VAL A 338 4.19 7.90 -23.57
N SER A 339 5.47 7.97 -23.97
CA SER A 339 5.88 7.95 -25.38
C SER A 339 5.35 6.71 -26.10
N SER A 340 4.77 6.88 -27.30
CA SER A 340 4.34 5.75 -28.13
C SER A 340 5.51 4.99 -28.76
N ASP A 341 6.68 5.64 -28.91
CA ASP A 341 7.91 5.00 -29.38
C ASP A 341 8.69 4.40 -28.19
N VAL A 342 8.76 3.07 -28.15
CA VAL A 342 9.45 2.31 -27.11
C VAL A 342 10.96 2.60 -27.02
N ASN A 343 11.57 3.19 -28.05
CA ASN A 343 13.00 3.53 -28.04
C ASN A 343 13.29 4.87 -27.34
N THR A 344 12.29 5.76 -27.27
CA THR A 344 12.40 7.03 -26.55
C THR A 344 11.70 6.99 -25.19
N ARG A 345 10.92 5.94 -24.94
CA ARG A 345 10.22 5.75 -23.66
C ARG A 345 11.18 5.50 -22.51
N CYS A 346 10.91 6.14 -21.36
CA CYS A 346 11.60 5.91 -20.09
C CYS A 346 13.13 6.14 -20.11
N VAL A 347 13.65 6.87 -21.09
CA VAL A 347 15.07 7.26 -21.18
C VAL A 347 15.45 8.16 -20.01
N SER A 348 14.53 9.02 -19.56
CA SER A 348 14.65 9.91 -18.39
C SER A 348 15.13 9.19 -17.12
N GLY A 349 14.71 7.94 -16.91
CA GLY A 349 15.09 7.14 -15.75
C GLY A 349 16.59 6.86 -15.65
N GLY A 350 17.37 7.02 -16.73
CA GLY A 350 18.82 6.81 -16.73
C GLY A 350 19.20 5.33 -16.59
N ASP A 351 20.42 5.04 -16.12
CA ASP A 351 20.94 3.68 -16.02
C ASP A 351 20.49 2.95 -14.75
N ARG A 352 20.50 1.61 -14.81
CA ARG A 352 20.23 0.76 -13.64
C ARG A 352 21.30 0.97 -12.56
N ILE A 353 20.89 1.18 -11.32
CA ILE A 353 21.82 1.54 -10.24
C ILE A 353 22.68 0.33 -9.79
N SER A 354 23.97 0.58 -9.57
CA SER A 354 24.92 -0.37 -8.95
C SER A 354 25.97 0.40 -8.14
N PRO A 355 25.59 1.04 -7.02
CA PRO A 355 26.50 1.88 -6.22
C PRO A 355 27.70 1.10 -5.65
N TYR A 356 27.56 -0.22 -5.47
CA TYR A 356 28.64 -1.10 -5.02
C TYR A 356 29.53 -1.62 -6.17
N GLY A 357 29.31 -1.18 -7.41
CA GLY A 357 30.12 -1.58 -8.57
C GLY A 357 30.07 -3.09 -8.88
N VAL A 358 29.00 -3.79 -8.48
CA VAL A 358 28.87 -5.24 -8.66
C VAL A 358 28.89 -5.55 -10.16
N SER A 359 29.96 -6.21 -10.60
CA SER A 359 30.25 -6.54 -11.99
C SER A 359 31.14 -7.79 -12.06
N GLY A 360 31.18 -8.48 -13.21
CA GLY A 360 32.05 -9.64 -13.41
C GLY A 360 31.49 -10.66 -14.39
N THR A 361 32.37 -11.51 -14.94
CA THR A 361 32.01 -12.55 -15.92
C THR A 361 31.10 -13.64 -15.35
N ASN A 362 31.10 -13.82 -14.03
CA ASN A 362 30.27 -14.79 -13.32
C ASN A 362 28.94 -14.22 -12.82
N TYR A 363 28.67 -12.91 -13.01
CA TYR A 363 27.50 -12.21 -12.46
C TYR A 363 26.19 -12.94 -12.77
N ALA A 364 25.96 -13.32 -14.03
CA ALA A 364 24.74 -13.99 -14.47
C ALA A 364 24.46 -15.34 -13.77
N THR A 365 25.50 -16.00 -13.26
CA THR A 365 25.36 -17.29 -12.55
C THR A 365 25.34 -17.15 -11.03
N GLN A 366 25.65 -15.96 -10.53
CA GLN A 366 25.84 -15.69 -9.11
C GLN A 366 24.80 -14.73 -8.52
N CYS A 367 24.26 -13.82 -9.34
CA CYS A 367 23.11 -13.02 -8.98
C CYS A 367 21.85 -13.89 -9.09
N THR A 368 21.33 -14.32 -7.94
CA THR A 368 20.14 -15.19 -7.83
C THR A 368 19.28 -14.74 -6.66
N SER A 369 18.03 -15.22 -6.62
CA SER A 369 17.10 -14.97 -5.51
C SER A 369 17.58 -15.49 -4.15
N SER A 370 18.36 -16.57 -4.14
CA SER A 370 19.00 -17.09 -2.92
C SER A 370 20.31 -16.40 -2.55
N ALA A 371 20.85 -15.54 -3.43
CA ALA A 371 22.14 -14.86 -3.25
C ALA A 371 22.04 -13.38 -3.66
N GLN A 372 21.00 -12.69 -3.22
CA GLN A 372 20.68 -11.31 -3.63
C GLN A 372 21.82 -10.32 -3.39
N LEU A 373 22.67 -10.51 -2.37
CA LEU A 373 23.85 -9.67 -2.11
C LEU A 373 24.94 -9.75 -3.20
N ARG A 374 24.86 -10.73 -4.12
CA ARG A 374 25.72 -10.83 -5.31
C ARG A 374 25.16 -10.12 -6.53
N CYS A 375 23.96 -9.56 -6.42
CA CYS A 375 23.34 -8.75 -7.47
C CYS A 375 23.70 -7.28 -7.30
N GLY A 376 23.69 -6.53 -8.42
CA GLY A 376 23.66 -5.07 -8.34
C GLY A 376 22.41 -4.60 -7.60
N LEU A 377 22.52 -3.49 -6.87
CA LEU A 377 21.43 -2.97 -6.02
C LEU A 377 20.12 -2.84 -6.81
N GLY A 378 20.18 -2.30 -8.04
CA GLY A 378 19.02 -2.11 -8.90
C GLY A 378 18.57 -3.34 -9.69
N ASP A 379 19.25 -4.50 -9.62
CA ASP A 379 18.91 -5.68 -10.42
C ASP A 379 17.80 -6.53 -9.77
N LEU A 380 16.57 -6.02 -9.80
CA LEU A 380 15.41 -6.71 -9.22
C LEU A 380 15.05 -7.98 -10.01
N GLY A 381 15.25 -7.98 -11.33
CA GLY A 381 15.07 -9.15 -12.18
C GLY A 381 15.96 -10.35 -11.78
N GLY A 382 17.22 -10.10 -11.42
CA GLY A 382 18.10 -11.15 -10.92
C GLY A 382 17.80 -11.57 -9.47
N LYS A 383 17.38 -10.62 -8.62
CA LYS A 383 17.07 -10.85 -7.19
C LYS A 383 15.72 -11.52 -6.94
N HIS A 384 14.73 -11.29 -7.79
CA HIS A 384 13.34 -11.72 -7.57
C HIS A 384 12.75 -12.49 -8.76
N GLY A 385 13.52 -12.67 -9.82
CA GLY A 385 13.02 -13.23 -11.07
C GLY A 385 12.40 -12.15 -11.97
N LYS A 386 12.11 -12.56 -13.21
CA LYS A 386 11.49 -11.69 -14.21
C LYS A 386 9.98 -11.60 -13.98
N LEU A 387 9.39 -10.45 -14.30
CA LEU A 387 7.96 -10.22 -14.11
C LEU A 387 7.14 -10.66 -15.32
N SER A 388 5.86 -10.88 -15.06
CA SER A 388 4.80 -10.97 -16.06
C SER A 388 3.94 -9.72 -16.01
N VAL A 389 3.32 -9.37 -17.13
CA VAL A 389 2.26 -8.35 -17.20
C VAL A 389 1.00 -9.05 -17.64
N ARG A 390 -0.04 -8.96 -16.80
CA ARG A 390 -1.26 -9.76 -16.88
C ARG A 390 -0.99 -11.27 -16.75
N SER A 391 -1.89 -11.95 -16.06
CA SER A 391 -1.86 -13.41 -15.92
C SER A 391 -2.59 -14.09 -17.08
N ALA A 392 -2.31 -15.38 -17.31
CA ALA A 392 -3.00 -16.15 -18.35
C ALA A 392 -4.52 -16.26 -18.13
N SER A 393 -5.02 -16.04 -16.91
CA SER A 393 -6.45 -16.00 -16.59
C SER A 393 -7.10 -14.64 -16.91
N GLY A 394 -6.34 -13.65 -17.36
CA GLY A 394 -6.82 -12.29 -17.63
C GLY A 394 -6.86 -11.38 -16.39
N ALA A 395 -6.45 -11.85 -15.22
CA ALA A 395 -6.27 -10.98 -14.06
C ALA A 395 -4.90 -10.27 -14.10
N PRO A 396 -4.70 -9.17 -13.35
CA PRO A 396 -3.38 -8.58 -13.16
C PRO A 396 -2.36 -9.61 -12.67
N ALA A 397 -1.13 -9.53 -13.18
CA ALA A 397 -0.02 -10.35 -12.70
C ALA A 397 0.45 -9.83 -11.34
N ILE A 398 0.60 -10.71 -10.36
CA ILE A 398 1.01 -10.37 -8.99
C ILE A 398 2.31 -11.11 -8.67
N SER A 399 3.21 -10.46 -7.95
CA SER A 399 4.35 -11.12 -7.31
C SER A 399 4.62 -10.52 -5.93
N PHE A 400 5.18 -11.32 -5.02
CA PHE A 400 5.61 -10.85 -3.71
C PHE A 400 6.95 -11.48 -3.32
N GLY A 401 7.88 -10.67 -2.82
CA GLY A 401 9.20 -11.13 -2.40
C GLY A 401 9.84 -10.20 -1.37
N THR A 402 10.96 -10.64 -0.81
CA THR A 402 11.72 -9.89 0.21
C THR A 402 13.15 -9.69 -0.28
N ASP A 403 13.60 -8.43 -0.34
CA ASP A 403 14.94 -8.05 -0.78
C ASP A 403 15.80 -7.70 0.43
N VAL A 404 16.97 -8.33 0.54
CA VAL A 404 17.89 -8.09 1.66
C VAL A 404 18.80 -6.87 1.49
N ASN A 405 18.71 -6.17 0.36
CA ASN A 405 19.56 -5.04 0.02
C ASN A 405 18.83 -4.11 -0.98
N LEU A 406 17.80 -3.43 -0.47
CA LEU A 406 17.03 -2.44 -1.24
C LEU A 406 16.49 -1.33 -0.30
N PRO A 407 17.36 -0.44 0.18
CA PRO A 407 17.01 0.53 1.20
C PRO A 407 16.00 1.58 0.71
N LEU A 408 15.07 2.00 1.58
CA LEU A 408 14.12 3.10 1.35
C LEU A 408 14.58 4.42 2.01
N THR A 409 15.65 4.38 2.79
CA THR A 409 16.26 5.53 3.48
C THR A 409 17.79 5.47 3.35
N GLY A 410 18.48 6.53 3.76
CA GLY A 410 19.95 6.59 3.67
C GLY A 410 20.47 6.86 2.26
N ASP A 411 21.79 6.83 2.11
CA ASP A 411 22.48 7.31 0.91
C ASP A 411 22.19 6.48 -0.34
N ASN A 412 21.88 5.20 -0.16
CA ASN A 412 21.54 4.28 -1.24
C ASN A 412 20.02 4.14 -1.46
N SER A 413 19.20 4.99 -0.81
CA SER A 413 17.74 4.94 -0.92
C SER A 413 17.27 4.89 -2.36
N ILE A 414 16.28 4.04 -2.63
CA ILE A 414 15.61 3.96 -3.94
C ILE A 414 14.47 4.98 -4.09
N VAL A 415 14.11 5.73 -3.04
CA VAL A 415 13.11 6.79 -3.15
C VAL A 415 13.66 7.94 -4.00
N GLY A 416 12.84 8.50 -4.89
CA GLY A 416 13.24 9.51 -5.88
C GLY A 416 13.94 8.93 -7.11
N LYS A 417 14.02 7.61 -7.23
CA LYS A 417 14.52 6.88 -8.41
C LYS A 417 13.35 6.38 -9.25
N SER A 418 13.58 5.44 -10.17
CA SER A 418 12.49 4.81 -10.94
C SER A 418 12.60 3.31 -11.00
N VAL A 419 11.45 2.63 -11.12
CA VAL A 419 11.38 1.25 -11.59
C VAL A 419 11.24 1.30 -13.11
N VAL A 420 12.09 0.55 -13.83
CA VAL A 420 11.97 0.35 -15.28
C VAL A 420 11.70 -1.12 -15.56
N LEU A 421 10.67 -1.36 -16.36
CA LEU A 421 10.29 -2.66 -16.89
C LEU A 421 10.72 -2.75 -18.35
N MET A 422 11.50 -3.77 -18.69
CA MET A 422 11.99 -4.00 -20.05
C MET A 422 10.94 -4.76 -20.87
N SER A 423 11.08 -4.75 -22.20
CA SER A 423 10.26 -5.56 -23.10
C SER A 423 10.34 -7.06 -22.79
N ALA A 424 9.27 -7.78 -23.15
CA ALA A 424 9.11 -9.20 -22.88
C ALA A 424 10.27 -10.06 -23.42
N SER A 425 10.44 -11.26 -22.86
CA SER A 425 11.40 -12.26 -23.35
C SER A 425 12.85 -11.78 -23.45
N GLY A 426 13.25 -10.80 -22.63
CA GLY A 426 14.62 -10.27 -22.60
C GLY A 426 14.93 -9.23 -23.68
N GLY A 427 13.93 -8.52 -24.21
CA GLY A 427 14.17 -7.36 -25.05
C GLY A 427 14.91 -6.23 -24.32
N ASN A 428 15.67 -5.42 -25.07
CA ASN A 428 16.49 -4.34 -24.52
C ASN A 428 15.79 -2.97 -24.48
N SER A 429 14.58 -2.86 -25.02
CA SER A 429 13.79 -1.62 -24.98
C SER A 429 13.04 -1.49 -23.66
N ARG A 430 12.81 -0.27 -23.20
CA ARG A 430 12.10 0.03 -21.95
C ARG A 430 10.60 0.03 -22.24
N LEU A 431 9.89 -0.97 -21.73
CA LEU A 431 8.45 -1.11 -21.96
C LEU A 431 7.65 -0.09 -21.16
N ALA A 432 7.96 0.09 -19.88
CA ALA A 432 7.25 1.00 -18.99
C ALA A 432 8.15 1.40 -17.82
N CYS A 433 7.83 2.50 -17.17
CA CYS A 433 8.56 2.97 -15.99
C CYS A 433 7.67 3.79 -15.08
N ALA A 434 8.09 3.92 -13.84
CA ALA A 434 7.43 4.73 -12.83
C ALA A 434 8.43 5.23 -11.79
N SER A 435 8.29 6.48 -11.34
CA SER A 435 9.08 7.02 -10.23
C SER A 435 8.73 6.33 -8.92
N VAL A 436 9.73 6.03 -8.10
CA VAL A 436 9.56 5.48 -6.74
C VAL A 436 9.36 6.64 -5.78
N MET A 437 8.11 6.84 -5.34
CA MET A 437 7.74 7.91 -4.42
C MET A 437 7.46 7.35 -3.04
N ARG A 438 7.73 8.11 -1.99
CA ARG A 438 7.35 7.72 -0.64
C ARG A 438 5.83 7.77 -0.52
N VAL A 439 5.23 6.75 0.07
CA VAL A 439 3.81 6.80 0.45
C VAL A 439 3.73 7.38 1.85
N THR A 440 3.11 8.55 1.96
CA THR A 440 2.82 9.14 3.26
C THR A 440 1.61 8.44 3.87
N PRO A 441 1.68 7.94 5.11
CA PRO A 441 0.52 7.40 5.81
C PRO A 441 -0.63 8.41 5.78
N ARG A 442 -1.84 7.96 5.45
CA ARG A 442 -2.99 8.85 5.41
C ARG A 442 -3.49 9.05 6.82
N HIS A 443 -3.54 10.32 7.23
CA HIS A 443 -4.10 10.75 8.50
C HIS A 443 -5.42 11.47 8.23
N ALA A 444 -6.48 11.05 8.91
CA ALA A 444 -7.75 11.76 8.93
C ALA A 444 -8.15 12.06 10.37
N LYS A 445 -8.98 13.08 10.57
CA LYS A 445 -9.41 13.52 11.89
C LYS A 445 -10.80 14.11 11.82
N VAL A 446 -11.56 13.89 12.89
CA VAL A 446 -12.79 14.63 13.20
C VAL A 446 -12.49 15.42 14.47
N ASP A 447 -12.49 16.75 14.41
CA ASP A 447 -12.27 17.64 15.55
C ASP A 447 -13.21 18.85 15.60
N SER A 448 -13.95 19.09 14.52
CA SER A 448 -15.05 20.05 14.46
C SER A 448 -16.39 19.31 14.50
N TRP A 449 -17.05 19.34 15.65
CA TRP A 449 -18.30 18.62 15.91
C TRP A 449 -19.54 19.51 15.87
N GLY A 450 -19.43 20.70 15.27
CA GLY A 450 -20.45 21.74 15.35
C GLY A 450 -20.05 22.87 16.31
N SER A 451 -21.01 23.34 17.10
CA SER A 451 -20.81 24.42 18.08
C SER A 451 -20.13 23.97 19.37
N THR A 452 -20.14 22.66 19.66
CA THR A 452 -19.60 22.08 20.89
C THR A 452 -18.36 21.26 20.57
N SER A 453 -17.28 21.43 21.33
CA SER A 453 -16.06 20.64 21.16
C SER A 453 -16.11 19.38 22.02
N TYR A 454 -16.25 18.22 21.36
CA TYR A 454 -16.17 16.91 22.00
C TYR A 454 -14.76 16.31 21.93
N GLY A 455 -13.72 17.09 21.61
CA GLY A 455 -12.37 16.59 21.39
C GLY A 455 -12.18 16.11 19.95
N SER A 456 -11.38 15.06 19.74
CA SER A 456 -11.09 14.56 18.40
C SER A 456 -11.01 13.04 18.29
N VAL A 457 -11.36 12.53 17.11
CA VAL A 457 -11.08 11.15 16.69
C VAL A 457 -10.14 11.21 15.51
N SER A 458 -8.99 10.55 15.61
CA SER A 458 -7.99 10.49 14.53
C SER A 458 -7.88 9.07 13.96
N PHE A 459 -7.71 8.98 12.66
CA PHE A 459 -7.57 7.77 11.89
C PHE A 459 -6.20 7.77 11.21
N THR A 460 -5.51 6.63 11.18
CA THR A 460 -4.23 6.49 10.47
C THR A 460 -4.13 5.14 9.79
N GLN A 461 -3.82 5.14 8.48
CA GLN A 461 -3.57 3.95 7.68
C GLN A 461 -2.25 4.12 6.92
N ALA A 462 -1.42 3.08 6.87
CA ALA A 462 -0.07 3.17 6.29
C ALA A 462 -0.06 3.18 4.75
N SER A 463 -0.91 2.37 4.11
CA SER A 463 -1.06 2.29 2.66
C SER A 463 -2.42 1.69 2.27
N GLY A 464 -2.77 1.76 0.97
CA GLY A 464 -4.09 1.43 0.43
C GLY A 464 -4.16 0.38 -0.66
N VAL A 465 -3.14 -0.48 -0.78
CA VAL A 465 -3.06 -1.46 -1.88
C VAL A 465 -3.17 -2.90 -1.41
N ILE A 466 -2.81 -3.16 -0.15
CA ILE A 466 -2.98 -4.43 0.55
C ILE A 466 -3.84 -4.15 1.78
N GLN A 467 -4.54 -5.17 2.28
CA GLN A 467 -5.31 -5.03 3.50
C GLN A 467 -4.37 -4.61 4.65
N GLN A 468 -4.64 -3.43 5.22
CA GLN A 468 -3.90 -2.82 6.33
C GLN A 468 -4.91 -2.28 7.34
N PRO A 469 -4.74 -2.58 8.64
CA PRO A 469 -5.64 -2.04 9.65
C PRO A 469 -5.54 -0.52 9.74
N THR A 470 -6.68 0.15 9.78
CA THR A 470 -6.73 1.56 10.18
C THR A 470 -6.71 1.64 11.70
N THR A 471 -5.74 2.38 12.23
CA THR A 471 -5.67 2.72 13.65
C THR A 471 -6.58 3.92 13.92
N ILE A 472 -7.51 3.77 14.87
CA ILE A 472 -8.47 4.80 15.27
C ILE A 472 -8.18 5.15 16.72
N SER A 473 -7.84 6.42 16.96
CA SER A 473 -7.55 6.95 18.29
C SER A 473 -8.58 8.00 18.68
N PHE A 474 -9.27 7.75 19.78
CA PHE A 474 -10.25 8.63 20.40
C PHE A 474 -9.53 9.48 21.44
N ASN A 475 -9.74 10.79 21.39
CA ASN A 475 -9.35 11.76 22.41
C ASN A 475 -10.51 12.73 22.57
N LEU A 476 -11.58 12.22 23.17
CA LEU A 476 -12.85 12.89 23.34
C LEU A 476 -12.95 13.58 24.71
N GLN A 477 -13.92 14.47 24.86
CA GLN A 477 -14.25 15.13 26.11
C GLN A 477 -15.74 15.46 26.17
N SER A 478 -16.26 15.67 27.37
CA SER A 478 -17.63 16.18 27.58
C SER A 478 -18.74 15.33 26.91
N LEU A 479 -18.54 14.00 26.83
CA LEU A 479 -19.58 13.09 26.35
C LEU A 479 -20.77 13.11 27.33
N PRO A 480 -22.03 13.09 26.84
CA PRO A 480 -23.20 13.00 27.71
C PRO A 480 -23.14 11.78 28.64
N GLU A 481 -23.44 12.00 29.93
CA GLU A 481 -23.58 10.91 30.90
C GLU A 481 -24.89 10.16 30.63
N THR A 482 -24.77 8.97 30.04
CA THR A 482 -25.91 8.12 29.69
C THR A 482 -25.66 6.73 30.27
N THR A 483 -26.71 6.10 30.80
CA THR A 483 -26.60 4.71 31.28
C THR A 483 -26.47 3.71 30.12
N SER A 484 -26.81 4.12 28.91
CA SER A 484 -26.76 3.31 27.69
C SER A 484 -25.49 3.49 26.86
N GLY A 485 -24.59 4.42 27.20
CA GLY A 485 -23.44 4.78 26.37
C GLY A 485 -23.79 5.63 25.14
N ASN A 486 -22.77 6.04 24.39
CA ASN A 486 -22.89 6.87 23.20
C ASN A 486 -22.40 6.10 21.96
N ALA A 487 -23.22 6.02 20.92
CA ALA A 487 -22.86 5.39 19.65
C ALA A 487 -22.11 6.39 18.75
N TYR A 488 -21.21 5.86 17.93
CA TYR A 488 -20.35 6.62 17.04
C TYR A 488 -20.27 5.89 15.70
N ARG A 489 -20.69 6.58 14.64
CA ARG A 489 -20.90 5.96 13.32
C ARG A 489 -20.42 6.88 12.20
N ILE A 490 -19.93 6.30 11.12
CA ILE A 490 -19.57 7.01 9.89
C ILE A 490 -20.66 6.73 8.84
N HIS A 491 -21.05 7.75 8.10
CA HIS A 491 -22.20 7.72 7.19
C HIS A 491 -21.82 7.89 5.71
N ASP A 492 -22.78 7.67 4.81
CA ASP A 492 -22.56 7.74 3.36
C ASP A 492 -22.28 9.17 2.84
N GLY A 493 -22.84 10.20 3.46
CA GLY A 493 -22.67 11.60 3.10
C GLY A 493 -21.67 12.35 3.97
N SER A 494 -21.56 13.66 3.74
CA SER A 494 -20.82 14.62 4.58
C SER A 494 -21.78 15.46 5.43
N VAL A 495 -21.24 16.21 6.38
CA VAL A 495 -21.99 17.17 7.19
C VAL A 495 -22.47 18.32 6.31
N SER A 496 -23.72 18.76 6.51
CA SER A 496 -24.28 19.85 5.71
C SER A 496 -23.76 21.22 6.16
N SER A 497 -23.72 22.16 5.23
CA SER A 497 -23.38 23.58 5.46
C SER A 497 -24.41 24.36 6.28
N SER A 498 -25.47 23.71 6.79
CA SER A 498 -26.56 24.40 7.49
C SER A 498 -26.07 25.05 8.79
N SER A 499 -26.56 26.27 9.04
CA SER A 499 -26.33 27.00 10.29
C SER A 499 -27.16 26.49 11.46
N SER A 500 -28.18 25.64 11.22
CA SER A 500 -28.98 25.01 12.28
C SER A 500 -28.37 23.67 12.70
N ALA A 501 -28.19 23.45 14.01
CA ALA A 501 -27.59 22.22 14.53
C ALA A 501 -28.43 20.96 14.23
N SER A 502 -29.76 21.10 14.15
CA SER A 502 -30.68 20.01 13.79
C SER A 502 -30.58 19.61 12.31
N ASP A 503 -30.36 20.56 11.39
CA ASP A 503 -30.25 20.25 9.96
C ASP A 503 -28.80 19.90 9.56
N ARG A 504 -27.82 20.32 10.36
CA ARG A 504 -26.38 20.04 10.13
C ARG A 504 -26.10 18.54 10.12
N CYS A 505 -26.64 17.81 11.09
CA CYS A 505 -26.46 16.36 11.20
C CYS A 505 -27.63 15.54 10.61
N GLY A 506 -28.74 16.18 10.21
CA GLY A 506 -29.97 15.51 9.81
C GLY A 506 -29.91 14.78 8.46
N ASN A 507 -28.96 15.12 7.59
CA ASN A 507 -28.90 14.63 6.19
C ASN A 507 -27.60 13.88 5.83
N VAL A 508 -26.90 13.31 6.81
CA VAL A 508 -25.62 12.61 6.58
C VAL A 508 -25.77 11.24 5.90
N GLY A 509 -27.00 10.75 5.71
CA GLY A 509 -27.30 9.47 5.05
C GLY A 509 -27.25 8.26 5.99
N SER A 510 -27.32 7.07 5.40
CA SER A 510 -27.20 5.79 6.12
C SER A 510 -25.79 5.59 6.69
N VAL A 511 -25.67 4.67 7.65
CA VAL A 511 -24.37 4.19 8.11
C VAL A 511 -23.63 3.59 6.92
N TYR A 512 -22.36 3.98 6.75
CA TYR A 512 -21.56 3.59 5.60
C TYR A 512 -21.39 2.06 5.55
N ASP A 513 -22.04 1.43 4.57
CA ASP A 513 -22.03 -0.02 4.37
C ASP A 513 -21.75 -0.38 2.90
N PRO A 514 -20.50 -0.18 2.43
CA PRO A 514 -20.14 -0.44 1.04
C PRO A 514 -20.21 -1.92 0.65
N PHE A 515 -20.37 -2.82 1.63
CA PHE A 515 -20.42 -4.26 1.40
C PHE A 515 -21.81 -4.86 1.66
N SER A 516 -22.80 -4.02 2.00
CA SER A 516 -24.18 -4.42 2.28
C SER A 516 -24.23 -5.61 3.24
N VAL A 517 -23.46 -5.52 4.33
CA VAL A 517 -23.32 -6.64 5.26
C VAL A 517 -24.63 -6.86 5.99
N THR A 518 -25.09 -8.11 6.01
CA THR A 518 -26.27 -8.48 6.76
C THR A 518 -25.84 -8.84 8.19
N PRO A 519 -26.41 -8.18 9.22
CA PRO A 519 -26.09 -8.52 10.60
C PRO A 519 -26.35 -10.00 10.86
N ALA A 520 -25.35 -10.71 11.39
CA ALA A 520 -25.51 -12.12 11.73
C ALA A 520 -26.61 -12.28 12.81
N SER A 521 -27.58 -13.15 12.56
CA SER A 521 -28.60 -13.50 13.56
C SER A 521 -28.03 -14.56 14.52
N GLY A 522 -27.28 -14.09 15.52
CA GLY A 522 -26.70 -14.92 16.59
C GLY A 522 -25.26 -15.39 16.33
N GLY A 523 -24.46 -15.51 17.41
CA GLY A 523 -23.04 -15.86 17.38
C GLY A 523 -22.10 -14.70 17.74
N VAL A 524 -20.78 -14.95 17.77
CA VAL A 524 -19.76 -13.89 17.88
C VAL A 524 -19.79 -13.06 16.61
N VAL A 525 -20.06 -11.77 16.73
CA VAL A 525 -20.10 -10.84 15.60
C VAL A 525 -18.68 -10.33 15.36
N THR A 526 -18.08 -10.76 14.26
CA THR A 526 -16.79 -10.27 13.78
C THR A 526 -16.97 -8.98 12.96
N LYS A 527 -15.92 -8.17 12.86
CA LYS A 527 -15.98 -6.83 12.23
C LYS A 527 -16.39 -6.86 10.76
N ASP A 528 -16.12 -7.95 10.04
CA ASP A 528 -16.51 -8.15 8.65
C ASP A 528 -18.02 -8.34 8.44
N LYS A 529 -18.79 -8.57 9.52
CA LYS A 529 -20.26 -8.72 9.51
C LYS A 529 -20.99 -7.48 10.00
N VAL A 530 -20.26 -6.39 10.21
CA VAL A 530 -20.78 -5.11 10.71
C VAL A 530 -20.51 -4.04 9.67
N PRO A 531 -21.46 -3.13 9.39
CA PRO A 531 -21.25 -2.04 8.45
C PRO A 531 -19.92 -1.34 8.71
N VAL A 532 -19.19 -0.98 7.65
CA VAL A 532 -17.85 -0.39 7.78
C VAL A 532 -17.88 0.82 8.72
N GLY A 533 -18.92 1.65 8.61
CA GLY A 533 -19.12 2.83 9.43
C GLY A 533 -19.71 2.60 10.83
N ASP A 534 -20.21 1.42 11.21
CA ASP A 534 -20.76 1.20 12.55
C ASP A 534 -19.67 0.83 13.56
N LEU A 535 -18.87 1.82 13.94
CA LEU A 535 -17.75 1.64 14.86
C LEU A 535 -18.21 1.28 16.28
N ALA A 536 -19.40 1.74 16.69
CA ALA A 536 -20.01 1.36 17.97
C ALA A 536 -20.34 -0.13 18.02
N ALA A 537 -20.92 -0.69 16.96
CA ALA A 537 -21.18 -2.13 16.89
C ALA A 537 -19.88 -2.96 16.88
N LYS A 538 -18.80 -2.44 16.30
CA LYS A 538 -17.49 -3.13 16.25
C LYS A 538 -16.70 -3.07 17.57
N PHE A 539 -16.79 -1.97 18.30
CA PHE A 539 -15.87 -1.67 19.41
C PHE A 539 -16.56 -1.36 20.75
N GLY A 540 -17.89 -1.47 20.80
CA GLY A 540 -18.73 -1.10 21.95
C GLY A 540 -19.11 0.38 21.94
N LEU A 541 -20.07 0.75 22.78
CA LEU A 541 -20.51 2.14 22.97
C LEU A 541 -19.48 2.92 23.79
N LEU A 542 -19.33 4.22 23.54
CA LEU A 542 -18.45 5.09 24.33
C LEU A 542 -19.11 5.47 25.65
N MET A 543 -18.44 5.14 26.75
CA MET A 543 -18.75 5.66 28.08
C MET A 543 -17.87 6.87 28.40
N GLN A 544 -18.18 7.61 29.46
CA GLN A 544 -17.37 8.74 29.91
C GLN A 544 -15.93 8.34 30.28
N ALA A 545 -15.70 7.06 30.65
CA ALA A 545 -14.37 6.51 30.89
C ALA A 545 -13.58 6.22 29.60
N ASP A 546 -14.25 6.11 28.45
CA ASP A 546 -13.66 5.75 27.14
C ASP A 546 -13.24 6.97 26.31
N VAL A 547 -13.13 8.13 26.94
CA VAL A 547 -12.69 9.37 26.29
C VAL A 547 -11.30 9.27 25.65
N SER A 548 -10.48 8.31 26.08
CA SER A 548 -9.21 7.97 25.43
C SER A 548 -9.12 6.47 25.17
N LYS A 549 -9.10 6.08 23.89
CA LYS A 549 -9.03 4.68 23.45
C LYS A 549 -8.36 4.61 22.09
N THR A 550 -7.62 3.54 21.82
CA THR A 550 -7.11 3.22 20.48
C THR A 550 -7.55 1.83 20.07
N VAL A 551 -8.06 1.71 18.85
CA VAL A 551 -8.51 0.45 18.25
C VAL A 551 -7.99 0.31 16.82
N GLN A 552 -8.09 -0.90 16.27
CA GLN A 552 -7.72 -1.19 14.89
C GLN A 552 -8.87 -1.89 14.15
N ASP A 553 -9.13 -1.41 12.94
CA ASP A 553 -10.16 -1.95 12.04
C ASP A 553 -9.55 -2.28 10.66
N PRO A 554 -9.45 -3.56 10.28
CA PRO A 554 -8.96 -3.98 8.96
C PRO A 554 -10.01 -3.87 7.84
N SER A 555 -11.24 -3.46 8.15
CA SER A 555 -12.33 -3.24 7.18
C SER A 555 -12.61 -1.76 6.90
N LEU A 556 -12.06 -0.86 7.72
CA LEU A 556 -12.15 0.58 7.51
C LEU A 556 -10.91 1.04 6.78
N ASP A 557 -11.11 1.65 5.62
CA ASP A 557 -10.03 2.16 4.78
C ASP A 557 -10.00 3.67 4.79
N LEU A 558 -8.79 4.24 4.75
CA LEU A 558 -8.54 5.64 4.44
C LEU A 558 -8.10 5.81 2.99
N PHE A 559 -7.62 4.79 2.32
CA PHE A 559 -7.28 4.83 0.90
C PHE A 559 -8.30 4.08 0.04
N GLY A 560 -8.24 4.29 -1.27
CA GLY A 560 -9.02 3.53 -2.23
C GLY A 560 -10.48 3.94 -2.31
N LEU A 561 -11.20 3.27 -3.20
CA LEU A 561 -12.61 3.55 -3.52
C LEU A 561 -13.55 3.53 -2.30
N ARG A 562 -13.16 2.82 -1.24
CA ARG A 562 -13.97 2.64 -0.03
C ARG A 562 -13.53 3.51 1.15
N SER A 563 -12.66 4.49 0.90
CA SER A 563 -12.20 5.43 1.90
C SER A 563 -13.36 6.06 2.69
N VAL A 564 -13.16 6.20 3.99
CA VAL A 564 -14.06 6.98 4.86
C VAL A 564 -13.74 8.47 4.91
N VAL A 565 -12.67 8.92 4.25
CA VAL A 565 -12.30 10.34 4.22
C VAL A 565 -13.35 11.14 3.44
N GLY A 566 -13.74 12.28 4.00
CA GLY A 566 -14.82 13.15 3.50
C GLY A 566 -16.22 12.78 4.01
N ARG A 567 -16.38 11.63 4.68
CA ARG A 567 -17.67 11.18 5.23
C ARG A 567 -17.93 11.79 6.60
N ALA A 568 -19.20 11.96 6.96
CA ALA A 568 -19.62 12.42 8.26
C ALA A 568 -19.50 11.31 9.31
N MET A 569 -18.87 11.63 10.44
CA MET A 569 -18.94 10.87 11.67
C MET A 569 -19.97 11.52 12.61
N THR A 570 -20.84 10.72 13.21
CA THR A 570 -21.85 11.16 14.19
C THR A 570 -21.54 10.60 15.57
N LEU A 571 -21.94 11.34 16.61
CA LEU A 571 -22.10 10.86 17.97
C LEU A 571 -23.58 10.91 18.34
N SER A 572 -24.09 9.84 18.91
CA SER A 572 -25.52 9.71 19.22
C SER A 572 -25.76 9.05 20.57
N SER A 573 -26.86 9.44 21.22
CA SER A 573 -27.36 8.83 22.45
C SER A 573 -28.80 8.39 22.23
N SER A 574 -29.09 7.10 22.47
CA SER A 574 -30.42 6.51 22.20
C SER A 574 -30.95 6.83 20.80
N GLU A 575 -30.06 6.72 19.79
CA GLU A 575 -30.29 7.07 18.36
C GLU A 575 -30.53 8.56 18.05
N ASN A 576 -30.51 9.44 19.05
CA ASN A 576 -30.50 10.88 18.82
C ASN A 576 -29.07 11.37 18.57
N VAL A 577 -28.78 11.83 17.34
CA VAL A 577 -27.49 12.41 16.98
C VAL A 577 -27.34 13.77 17.66
N PHE A 578 -26.36 13.91 18.54
CA PHE A 578 -26.08 15.17 19.26
C PHE A 578 -24.82 15.89 18.75
N ALA A 579 -24.00 15.22 17.95
CA ALA A 579 -22.81 15.81 17.33
C ALA A 579 -22.50 15.14 15.98
N CYS A 580 -21.93 15.91 15.06
CA CYS A 580 -21.39 15.36 13.82
C CYS A 580 -20.23 16.22 13.30
N GLY A 581 -19.29 15.59 12.60
CA GLY A 581 -18.16 16.23 11.94
C GLY A 581 -17.65 15.38 10.79
N ASP A 582 -17.06 16.00 9.78
CA ASP A 582 -16.47 15.27 8.66
C ASP A 582 -15.13 14.63 9.04
N VAL A 583 -14.89 13.42 8.55
CA VAL A 583 -13.60 12.73 8.61
C VAL A 583 -12.68 13.39 7.61
N MET A 584 -12.01 14.46 8.01
CA MET A 584 -11.19 15.27 7.13
C MET A 584 -9.76 14.77 7.10
N GLY A 585 -9.10 14.81 5.94
CA GLY A 585 -7.64 14.76 5.89
C GLY A 585 -7.08 15.93 6.71
N ALA A 586 -5.96 15.75 7.43
CA ALA A 586 -5.43 16.77 8.32
C ALA A 586 -4.89 18.01 7.58
N VAL A 587 -5.77 18.95 7.17
CA VAL A 587 -5.49 20.35 6.80
C VAL A 587 -6.77 21.19 7.02
N GLN A 588 -6.61 22.40 7.57
CA GLN A 588 -7.70 23.30 7.96
C GLN A 588 -8.03 24.37 6.86
N GLU A 589 -9.33 24.44 6.56
CA GLU A 589 -10.25 25.57 6.21
C GLU A 589 -10.14 26.45 4.94
N GLY A 590 -11.34 26.85 4.49
CA GLY A 590 -11.64 27.98 3.60
C GLY A 590 -12.83 27.82 2.64
N GLY A 591 -14.08 28.01 3.11
CA GLY A 591 -15.23 28.54 2.33
C GLY A 591 -16.21 27.58 1.62
N MET A 592 -17.53 27.80 1.80
CA MET A 592 -18.67 26.94 1.37
C MET A 592 -19.43 27.41 0.11
N LEU A 593 -19.77 26.45 -0.78
CA LEU A 593 -21.11 26.02 -1.29
C LEU A 593 -20.88 25.06 -2.51
N VAL A 594 -21.49 23.86 -2.51
CA VAL A 594 -21.09 22.69 -3.36
C VAL A 594 -22.14 22.29 -4.42
N GLU A 595 -21.72 22.03 -5.67
CA GLU A 595 -22.50 21.31 -6.71
C GLU A 595 -21.74 20.14 -7.40
N ALA A 596 -20.41 20.18 -7.52
CA ALA A 596 -19.54 19.01 -7.61
C ALA A 596 -18.13 19.45 -7.17
N GLU A 597 -17.57 18.84 -6.12
CA GLU A 597 -16.28 19.24 -5.56
C GLU A 597 -15.31 18.05 -5.56
N ALA A 598 -14.04 18.31 -5.89
CA ALA A 598 -12.99 17.32 -5.76
C ALA A 598 -11.86 17.88 -4.89
N SER A 599 -11.35 17.06 -3.97
CA SER A 599 -10.23 17.42 -3.10
C SER A 599 -9.16 16.34 -3.11
N GLN A 600 -7.91 16.77 -3.11
CA GLN A 600 -6.74 15.91 -3.14
C GLN A 600 -5.63 16.59 -2.33
N TYR A 601 -4.88 15.81 -1.56
CA TYR A 601 -3.72 16.32 -0.85
C TYR A 601 -2.48 16.25 -1.74
N LEU A 602 -1.78 17.37 -1.92
CA LEU A 602 -0.47 17.45 -2.58
C LEU A 602 0.63 17.49 -1.51
N TYR A 603 1.45 16.44 -1.44
CA TYR A 603 2.54 16.34 -0.49
C TYR A 603 3.72 17.21 -0.92
N PRO A 604 4.58 17.67 0.02
CA PRO A 604 5.77 18.47 -0.29
C PRO A 604 6.78 17.78 -1.23
N ASP A 605 6.70 16.46 -1.37
CA ASP A 605 7.51 15.68 -2.30
C ASP A 605 6.89 15.55 -3.71
N GLY A 606 5.74 16.20 -3.94
CA GLY A 606 5.01 16.20 -5.21
C GLY A 606 4.06 15.02 -5.40
N SER A 607 4.06 14.03 -4.48
CA SER A 607 3.07 12.95 -4.52
C SER A 607 1.68 13.47 -4.16
N MET A 608 0.64 12.73 -4.53
CA MET A 608 -0.74 13.11 -4.26
C MET A 608 -1.53 11.98 -3.61
N SER A 609 -2.50 12.31 -2.75
CA SER A 609 -3.46 11.32 -2.23
C SER A 609 -4.45 10.87 -3.30
N ASP A 610 -5.31 9.90 -2.97
CA ASP A 610 -6.52 9.69 -3.77
C ASP A 610 -7.40 10.95 -3.79
N THR A 611 -8.18 11.12 -4.85
CA THR A 611 -9.07 12.27 -5.03
C THR A 611 -10.44 11.95 -4.45
N THR A 612 -10.87 12.73 -3.47
CA THR A 612 -12.22 12.64 -2.91
C THR A 612 -13.15 13.47 -3.79
N VAL A 613 -14.24 12.89 -4.27
CA VAL A 613 -15.21 13.55 -5.17
C VAL A 613 -16.59 13.55 -4.53
N THR A 614 -17.18 14.73 -4.43
CA THR A 614 -18.52 15.00 -3.91
C THR A 614 -19.41 15.47 -5.05
N VAL A 615 -20.54 14.81 -5.29
CA VAL A 615 -21.50 15.14 -6.36
C VAL A 615 -22.87 15.39 -5.76
N ASN A 616 -23.49 16.52 -6.05
CA ASN A 616 -24.86 16.82 -5.61
C ASN A 616 -25.63 17.57 -6.71
N LEU A 617 -26.21 16.81 -7.64
CA LEU A 617 -26.84 17.37 -8.83
C LEU A 617 -28.37 17.24 -8.75
N ARG A 618 -29.07 18.31 -9.13
CA ARG A 618 -30.52 18.36 -9.26
C ARG A 618 -30.92 19.03 -10.58
N LYS A 619 -32.07 18.64 -11.14
CA LYS A 619 -32.68 19.38 -12.24
C LYS A 619 -33.45 20.58 -11.68
N ALA A 620 -33.49 21.68 -12.45
CA ALA A 620 -34.19 22.91 -12.05
C ALA A 620 -35.72 22.75 -12.02
N SER A 621 -36.27 21.86 -12.87
CA SER A 621 -37.58 21.25 -12.67
C SER A 621 -37.34 19.90 -12.01
N ASP A 622 -38.18 19.48 -11.07
CA ASP A 622 -37.86 18.44 -10.08
C ASP A 622 -38.40 17.01 -10.44
N PRO A 623 -38.04 16.36 -11.58
CA PRO A 623 -38.09 14.92 -11.64
C PRO A 623 -36.75 14.34 -11.19
N GLN A 624 -36.79 13.46 -10.18
CA GLN A 624 -35.68 12.54 -9.96
C GLN A 624 -35.48 11.68 -11.20
N THR A 625 -34.29 11.75 -11.77
CA THR A 625 -33.89 10.93 -12.91
C THR A 625 -32.66 10.11 -12.55
N GLN A 626 -32.57 8.89 -13.08
CA GLN A 626 -31.66 7.87 -12.54
C GLN A 626 -30.57 7.51 -13.53
N LEU A 627 -29.49 6.94 -12.99
CA LEU A 627 -28.40 6.31 -13.74
C LEU A 627 -27.73 7.26 -14.74
N HIS A 628 -27.47 8.50 -14.33
CA HIS A 628 -26.72 9.46 -15.13
C HIS A 628 -25.24 9.10 -15.13
N ASN A 629 -24.66 8.99 -16.32
CA ASN A 629 -23.20 8.98 -16.43
C ASN A 629 -22.68 10.41 -16.25
N TRP A 630 -21.53 10.53 -15.63
CA TRP A 630 -20.78 11.73 -15.39
C TRP A 630 -19.28 11.44 -15.60
N HIS A 631 -18.61 12.34 -16.31
CA HIS A 631 -17.25 12.16 -16.79
C HIS A 631 -16.46 13.48 -16.72
N THR A 632 -15.15 13.41 -16.54
CA THR A 632 -14.24 14.51 -16.87
C THR A 632 -13.91 14.44 -18.35
N HIS A 633 -14.06 15.57 -19.04
CA HIS A 633 -13.78 15.70 -20.46
C HIS A 633 -12.47 16.45 -20.73
N GLU A 634 -11.98 16.39 -21.97
CA GLU A 634 -10.67 16.93 -22.34
C GLU A 634 -10.58 18.46 -22.21
N TYR A 635 -11.60 19.19 -22.67
CA TYR A 635 -11.53 20.65 -22.81
C TYR A 635 -12.49 21.35 -21.84
N HIS A 636 -12.25 22.64 -21.66
CA HIS A 636 -13.16 23.55 -20.97
C HIS A 636 -14.49 23.68 -21.73
N VAL A 637 -15.51 24.23 -21.06
CA VAL A 637 -16.82 24.54 -21.64
C VAL A 637 -16.69 25.80 -22.50
N GLY A 638 -16.84 25.63 -23.80
CA GLY A 638 -16.85 26.71 -24.78
C GLY A 638 -18.26 27.20 -25.12
N THR A 639 -18.42 27.76 -26.33
CA THR A 639 -19.73 28.21 -26.83
C THR A 639 -20.48 27.04 -27.45
N ASP A 640 -21.44 26.49 -26.72
CA ASP A 640 -22.29 25.39 -27.18
C ASP A 640 -23.68 25.86 -27.62
N THR A 641 -24.30 25.12 -28.53
CA THR A 641 -25.66 25.38 -29.00
C THR A 641 -26.66 24.46 -28.30
N ALA A 642 -27.94 24.85 -28.25
CA ALA A 642 -28.98 24.07 -27.57
C ALA A 642 -29.18 22.66 -28.17
N ASP A 643 -28.86 22.46 -29.46
CA ASP A 643 -28.89 21.17 -30.16
C ASP A 643 -27.64 20.30 -29.92
N LYS A 644 -26.57 20.89 -29.37
CA LYS A 644 -25.29 20.23 -29.05
C LYS A 644 -24.74 20.71 -27.70
N PRO A 645 -25.48 20.48 -26.61
CA PRO A 645 -25.00 20.87 -25.28
C PRO A 645 -23.66 20.21 -24.99
N CYS A 646 -22.70 20.99 -24.48
CA CYS A 646 -21.40 20.50 -24.03
C CYS A 646 -20.55 19.84 -25.12
N ALA A 647 -20.74 20.18 -26.41
CA ALA A 647 -19.95 19.60 -27.49
C ALA A 647 -18.50 20.12 -27.49
N SER A 648 -18.31 21.36 -27.06
CA SER A 648 -17.02 22.04 -26.90
C SER A 648 -16.03 21.29 -26.00
N THR A 649 -16.53 20.48 -25.06
CA THR A 649 -15.69 19.79 -24.06
C THR A 649 -14.87 18.62 -24.62
N GLY A 650 -15.13 18.17 -25.85
CA GLY A 650 -14.41 17.05 -26.45
C GLY A 650 -14.82 15.68 -25.89
N GLY A 651 -13.92 14.70 -25.95
CA GLY A 651 -14.11 13.34 -25.44
C GLY A 651 -13.88 13.22 -23.93
N HIS A 652 -13.95 12.01 -23.40
CA HIS A 652 -13.52 11.72 -22.03
C HIS A 652 -12.02 11.98 -21.91
N PHE A 653 -11.61 12.58 -20.79
CA PHE A 653 -10.20 12.87 -20.59
C PHE A 653 -9.42 11.56 -20.40
N ASN A 654 -8.52 11.28 -21.33
CA ASN A 654 -7.53 10.23 -21.18
C ASN A 654 -6.18 10.71 -21.72
N PRO A 655 -5.24 11.12 -20.84
CA PRO A 655 -3.90 11.52 -21.25
C PRO A 655 -3.05 10.32 -21.68
N PHE A 656 -3.53 9.10 -21.41
CA PHE A 656 -2.89 7.85 -21.79
C PHE A 656 -3.56 7.33 -23.07
N VAL A 657 -2.80 6.60 -23.90
CA VAL A 657 -3.15 6.32 -25.30
C VAL A 657 -4.51 5.59 -25.43
N ASN A 658 -5.19 5.81 -26.56
CA ASN A 658 -6.52 5.30 -26.86
C ASN A 658 -6.63 3.77 -26.75
N PHE A 659 -7.65 3.28 -26.06
CA PHE A 659 -7.91 1.85 -25.87
C PHE A 659 -8.15 1.16 -27.21
N THR A 660 -7.47 0.03 -27.44
CA THR A 660 -7.60 -0.73 -28.69
C THR A 660 -8.72 -1.77 -28.64
N ALA A 661 -9.13 -2.23 -27.44
CA ALA A 661 -10.23 -3.17 -27.17
C ALA A 661 -10.49 -3.31 -25.65
N ASN A 662 -11.50 -4.12 -25.26
CA ASN A 662 -11.70 -4.66 -23.90
C ASN A 662 -11.90 -3.62 -22.77
N TYR A 663 -12.51 -2.48 -23.08
CA TYR A 663 -12.86 -1.46 -22.09
C TYR A 663 -13.92 -1.92 -21.06
N ASP A 664 -14.49 -3.11 -21.23
CA ASP A 664 -15.40 -3.71 -20.24
C ASP A 664 -14.68 -4.23 -18.99
N GLU A 665 -13.35 -4.40 -19.03
CA GLU A 665 -12.54 -4.72 -17.85
C GLU A 665 -12.28 -3.49 -16.95
N CYS A 666 -12.57 -2.28 -17.42
CA CYS A 666 -12.58 -1.07 -16.58
C CYS A 666 -13.75 -1.13 -15.60
N GLY A 667 -13.44 -0.90 -14.33
CA GLY A 667 -14.42 -0.79 -13.26
C GLY A 667 -13.80 -0.62 -11.88
N PRO A 668 -14.61 -0.72 -10.81
CA PRO A 668 -14.17 -0.53 -9.42
C PRO A 668 -13.01 -1.43 -8.97
N GLU A 669 -12.91 -2.65 -9.51
CA GLU A 669 -11.84 -3.62 -9.20
C GLU A 669 -10.57 -3.40 -10.03
N ASN A 670 -10.67 -2.63 -11.13
CA ASN A 670 -9.55 -2.31 -12.01
C ASN A 670 -9.65 -0.85 -12.53
N PRO A 671 -9.59 0.16 -11.62
CA PRO A 671 -9.82 1.56 -11.99
C PRO A 671 -8.73 2.13 -12.89
N LEU A 672 -7.52 1.56 -12.87
CA LEU A 672 -6.40 1.97 -13.73
C LEU A 672 -6.58 1.55 -15.20
N ARG A 673 -7.51 0.62 -15.50
CA ARG A 673 -7.94 0.31 -16.87
C ARG A 673 -8.97 1.29 -17.42
N CYS A 674 -9.48 2.19 -16.59
CA CYS A 674 -10.45 3.17 -17.03
C CYS A 674 -9.75 4.39 -17.65
N GLU A 675 -10.46 5.09 -18.54
CA GLU A 675 -10.09 6.45 -18.88
C GLU A 675 -9.99 7.27 -17.60
N VAL A 676 -8.99 8.15 -17.50
CA VAL A 676 -8.80 9.01 -16.31
C VAL A 676 -10.09 9.78 -15.99
N GLY A 677 -10.81 10.21 -17.02
CA GLY A 677 -12.08 10.93 -16.91
C GLY A 677 -13.35 10.08 -16.94
N ASP A 678 -13.30 8.75 -16.82
CA ASP A 678 -14.52 7.92 -16.73
C ASP A 678 -14.88 7.61 -15.27
N GLN A 679 -15.43 8.60 -14.57
CA GLN A 679 -15.86 8.42 -13.18
C GLN A 679 -17.06 7.49 -13.06
N SER A 680 -17.90 7.35 -14.08
CA SER A 680 -19.09 6.51 -13.99
C SER A 680 -18.76 5.03 -13.95
N LYS A 681 -17.77 4.57 -14.72
CA LYS A 681 -17.29 3.18 -14.59
C LYS A 681 -16.47 2.97 -13.32
N LYS A 682 -15.69 3.96 -12.87
CA LYS A 682 -14.87 3.84 -11.65
C LYS A 682 -15.71 3.89 -10.36
N LEU A 683 -16.65 4.83 -10.28
CA LEU A 683 -17.33 5.25 -9.04
C LEU A 683 -18.84 4.98 -9.06
N GLY A 684 -19.42 4.70 -10.24
CA GLY A 684 -20.85 4.48 -10.44
C GLY A 684 -21.58 5.70 -10.99
N THR A 685 -22.78 5.46 -11.50
CA THR A 685 -23.68 6.51 -12.02
C THR A 685 -24.34 7.29 -10.89
N TYR A 686 -24.76 8.53 -11.18
CA TYR A 686 -25.44 9.39 -10.24
C TYR A 686 -26.96 9.44 -10.48
N ASN A 687 -27.76 9.50 -9.41
CA ASN A 687 -29.21 9.69 -9.50
C ASN A 687 -29.53 11.16 -9.16
N MET A 688 -30.03 11.93 -10.13
CA MET A 688 -30.34 13.34 -9.93
C MET A 688 -31.42 13.52 -8.87
N GLY A 689 -31.16 14.41 -7.92
CA GLY A 689 -32.03 14.67 -6.78
C GLY A 689 -31.97 13.63 -5.66
N SER A 690 -31.09 12.60 -5.74
CA SER A 690 -30.91 11.62 -4.66
C SER A 690 -30.11 12.16 -3.47
N GLY A 691 -29.71 13.44 -3.50
CA GLY A 691 -28.83 14.06 -2.52
C GLY A 691 -27.35 13.83 -2.85
N GLN A 692 -26.49 14.11 -1.87
CA GLN A 692 -25.05 14.07 -2.06
C GLN A 692 -24.52 12.63 -2.25
N MET A 693 -23.63 12.44 -3.22
CA MET A 693 -22.81 11.24 -3.39
C MET A 693 -21.36 11.60 -3.08
N LEU A 694 -20.71 10.83 -2.21
CA LEU A 694 -19.29 10.94 -1.92
C LEU A 694 -18.55 9.66 -2.35
N ALA A 695 -17.50 9.83 -3.15
CA ALA A 695 -16.68 8.76 -3.67
C ALA A 695 -15.18 9.11 -3.61
N THR A 696 -14.32 8.10 -3.76
CA THR A 696 -12.86 8.29 -3.86
C THR A 696 -12.36 7.69 -5.16
N ASP A 697 -11.69 8.51 -5.95
CA ASP A 697 -11.06 8.14 -7.21
C ASP A 697 -9.55 8.03 -7.03
N VAL A 698 -9.01 6.83 -7.24
CA VAL A 698 -7.58 6.52 -7.12
C VAL A 698 -6.77 6.92 -8.36
N TYR A 699 -7.44 7.38 -9.42
CA TYR A 699 -6.85 7.65 -10.72
C TYR A 699 -7.43 8.92 -11.37
N LEU A 700 -7.47 10.00 -10.59
CA LEU A 700 -7.94 11.32 -11.03
C LEU A 700 -7.07 12.43 -10.41
N PRO A 701 -5.86 12.70 -10.93
CA PRO A 701 -5.02 13.78 -10.43
C PRO A 701 -5.69 15.14 -10.65
N LEU A 702 -5.72 16.00 -9.62
CA LEU A 702 -6.28 17.34 -9.75
C LEU A 702 -5.29 18.32 -10.40
N THR A 703 -4.00 18.19 -10.09
CA THR A 703 -2.93 19.08 -10.56
C THR A 703 -1.79 18.31 -11.23
N GLY A 704 -0.82 19.03 -11.79
CA GLY A 704 0.32 18.47 -12.52
C GLY A 704 0.01 18.24 -13.99
N GLU A 705 0.97 17.67 -14.73
CA GLU A 705 0.91 17.48 -16.19
C GLU A 705 -0.39 16.81 -16.69
N TYR A 706 -0.89 15.84 -15.93
CA TYR A 706 -2.11 15.10 -16.25
C TYR A 706 -3.32 15.52 -15.41
N GLY A 707 -3.26 16.68 -14.76
CA GLY A 707 -4.31 17.21 -13.89
C GLY A 707 -5.63 17.50 -14.63
N VAL A 708 -6.73 17.50 -13.88
CA VAL A 708 -8.08 17.78 -14.42
C VAL A 708 -8.58 19.21 -14.19
N ILE A 709 -7.87 20.03 -13.41
CA ILE A 709 -8.23 21.44 -13.26
C ILE A 709 -8.05 22.18 -14.60
N GLY A 710 -9.03 23.01 -14.95
CA GLY A 710 -9.13 23.73 -16.23
C GLY A 710 -9.76 22.89 -17.36
N ARG A 711 -10.24 21.69 -17.05
CA ARG A 711 -11.07 20.86 -17.92
C ARG A 711 -12.54 20.99 -17.53
N SER A 712 -13.41 20.11 -18.02
CA SER A 712 -14.83 20.13 -17.67
C SER A 712 -15.33 18.81 -17.11
N ILE A 713 -16.39 18.89 -16.31
CA ILE A 713 -17.25 17.77 -15.95
C ILE A 713 -18.47 17.79 -16.86
N VAL A 714 -18.89 16.62 -17.37
CA VAL A 714 -20.05 16.46 -18.25
C VAL A 714 -20.98 15.41 -17.65
N VAL A 715 -22.28 15.69 -17.70
CA VAL A 715 -23.33 14.78 -17.26
C VAL A 715 -24.17 14.37 -18.47
N HIS A 716 -24.48 13.08 -18.55
CA HIS A 716 -25.21 12.46 -19.64
C HIS A 716 -26.68 12.23 -19.27
N ALA A 717 -27.51 11.90 -20.26
CA ALA A 717 -28.92 11.63 -20.10
C ALA A 717 -29.19 10.44 -19.16
N GLU A 718 -30.41 10.39 -18.64
CA GLU A 718 -30.85 9.33 -17.73
C GLU A 718 -30.74 7.93 -18.34
N ASN A 719 -30.77 6.90 -17.49
CA ASN A 719 -30.68 5.50 -17.91
C ASN A 719 -29.43 5.21 -18.76
N ARG A 720 -28.30 5.86 -18.42
CA ARG A 720 -27.03 5.78 -19.14
C ARG A 720 -27.12 6.25 -20.60
N GLY A 721 -28.05 7.16 -20.90
CA GLY A 721 -28.24 7.67 -22.25
C GLY A 721 -27.01 8.43 -22.77
N ALA A 722 -26.66 8.23 -24.04
CA ALA A 722 -25.48 8.87 -24.65
C ALA A 722 -25.50 10.41 -24.70
N PRO A 723 -26.64 11.11 -24.91
CA PRO A 723 -26.65 12.57 -25.02
C PRO A 723 -26.12 13.27 -23.76
N ARG A 724 -25.36 14.35 -23.96
CA ARG A 724 -24.90 15.25 -22.89
C ARG A 724 -26.07 16.16 -22.48
N ILE A 725 -26.22 16.45 -21.20
CA ILE A 725 -27.32 17.27 -20.68
C ILE A 725 -26.86 18.46 -19.82
N ALA A 726 -25.65 18.41 -19.28
CA ALA A 726 -25.05 19.50 -18.51
C ALA A 726 -23.52 19.38 -18.49
N CYS A 727 -22.83 20.50 -18.32
CA CYS A 727 -21.39 20.55 -18.13
C CYS A 727 -21.00 21.81 -17.36
N ALA A 728 -19.84 21.74 -16.72
CA ALA A 728 -19.21 22.86 -16.03
C ALA A 728 -17.69 22.72 -16.07
N ASP A 729 -16.98 23.83 -15.98
CA ASP A 729 -15.53 23.81 -15.82
C ASP A 729 -15.12 23.37 -14.41
N ILE A 730 -14.01 22.64 -14.33
CA ILE A 730 -13.36 22.23 -13.10
C ILE A 730 -12.37 23.33 -12.72
N MET A 731 -12.74 24.16 -11.74
CA MET A 731 -11.98 25.33 -11.33
C MET A 731 -11.48 25.18 -9.88
N PRO A 732 -10.34 25.79 -9.50
CA PRO A 732 -9.90 25.80 -8.11
C PRO A 732 -10.92 26.51 -7.21
N SER A 733 -11.32 25.86 -6.11
CA SER A 733 -12.26 26.43 -5.13
C SER A 733 -11.60 27.40 -4.14
N LYS A 734 -10.31 27.19 -3.83
CA LYS A 734 -9.54 28.09 -2.96
C LYS A 734 -8.97 29.26 -3.76
N LEU A 735 -9.19 30.49 -3.27
CA LEU A 735 -8.64 31.73 -3.85
C LEU A 735 -7.17 32.00 -3.44
N THR A 736 -6.50 31.01 -2.83
CA THR A 736 -5.07 31.08 -2.52
C THR A 736 -4.26 31.15 -3.82
N ASN A 737 -3.21 31.97 -3.82
CA ASN A 737 -2.36 32.20 -4.98
C ASN A 737 -3.09 32.68 -6.23
N THR A 738 -4.14 33.48 -6.04
CA THR A 738 -4.86 34.09 -7.15
C THR A 738 -4.47 35.54 -7.38
N PHE A 739 -4.78 36.01 -8.59
CA PHE A 739 -4.59 37.38 -8.98
C PHE A 739 -5.69 37.84 -9.94
N HIS A 740 -6.26 39.02 -9.70
CA HIS A 740 -7.28 39.59 -10.59
C HIS A 740 -6.66 40.70 -11.45
N VAL A 741 -6.79 40.54 -12.77
CA VAL A 741 -6.31 41.50 -13.77
C VAL A 741 -7.45 41.97 -14.66
N ARG A 742 -7.29 43.14 -15.26
CA ARG A 742 -8.22 43.68 -16.24
C ARG A 742 -7.54 43.79 -17.59
N ILE A 743 -8.16 43.28 -18.65
CA ILE A 743 -7.64 43.34 -20.02
C ILE A 743 -8.60 44.12 -20.93
N SER A 744 -8.05 44.78 -21.94
CA SER A 744 -8.82 45.58 -22.91
C SER A 744 -9.62 44.73 -23.91
N MET A 745 -9.31 43.44 -24.00
CA MET A 745 -10.00 42.47 -24.85
C MET A 745 -11.44 42.25 -24.40
N ALA A 746 -12.37 42.09 -25.35
CA ALA A 746 -13.75 41.72 -25.04
C ALA A 746 -13.82 40.25 -24.58
N ALA A 747 -14.71 39.95 -23.62
CA ALA A 747 -14.82 38.61 -23.05
C ALA A 747 -15.13 37.52 -24.10
N ALA A 748 -15.87 37.87 -25.16
CA ALA A 748 -16.18 36.96 -26.28
C ALA A 748 -14.97 36.62 -27.17
N GLN A 749 -13.87 37.37 -27.05
CA GLN A 749 -12.61 37.15 -27.78
C GLN A 749 -11.53 36.51 -26.89
N PHE A 750 -11.84 36.27 -25.61
CA PHE A 750 -10.89 35.74 -24.65
C PHE A 750 -10.54 34.28 -24.98
N ASP A 751 -9.26 34.02 -25.21
CA ASP A 751 -8.73 32.66 -25.32
C ASP A 751 -7.95 32.32 -24.05
N SER A 752 -8.57 31.49 -23.21
CA SER A 752 -7.99 31.01 -21.95
C SER A 752 -6.70 30.22 -22.16
N LEU A 753 -6.58 29.48 -23.26
CA LEU A 753 -5.38 28.69 -23.55
C LEU A 753 -4.20 29.61 -23.86
N SER A 754 -4.38 30.56 -24.78
CA SER A 754 -3.34 31.51 -25.15
C SER A 754 -2.91 32.40 -23.98
N MET A 755 -3.85 32.84 -23.13
CA MET A 755 -3.49 33.59 -21.94
C MET A 755 -2.71 32.73 -20.93
N ARG A 756 -3.13 31.49 -20.71
CA ARG A 756 -2.46 30.55 -19.82
C ARG A 756 -1.01 30.30 -20.24
N GLU A 757 -0.77 30.05 -21.53
CA GLU A 757 0.58 29.92 -22.13
C GLU A 757 1.44 31.14 -21.81
N LYS A 758 0.93 32.34 -22.12
CA LYS A 758 1.65 33.59 -21.88
C LYS A 758 1.96 33.81 -20.42
N VAL A 759 1.02 33.57 -19.51
CA VAL A 759 1.26 33.72 -18.06
C VAL A 759 2.32 32.71 -17.59
N ALA A 760 2.23 31.45 -18.01
CA ALA A 760 3.15 30.38 -17.64
C ALA A 760 4.58 30.70 -18.09
N ASP A 761 4.78 31.03 -19.38
CA ASP A 761 6.08 31.46 -19.93
C ASP A 761 6.67 32.63 -19.15
N ALA A 762 5.81 33.58 -18.81
CA ALA A 762 6.21 34.85 -18.23
C ALA A 762 6.68 34.70 -16.77
N VAL A 763 6.21 33.68 -16.04
CA VAL A 763 6.68 33.34 -14.69
C VAL A 763 7.64 32.14 -14.66
N GLY A 764 7.91 31.51 -15.81
CA GLY A 764 8.66 30.27 -15.92
C GLY A 764 8.00 29.12 -15.15
N ALA A 765 6.68 29.03 -15.25
CA ALA A 765 5.89 27.89 -14.77
C ALA A 765 5.57 26.98 -15.96
N GLU A 766 5.19 25.74 -15.64
CA GLU A 766 4.58 24.86 -16.62
C GLU A 766 3.12 25.27 -16.84
N MET A 767 2.58 25.04 -18.04
CA MET A 767 1.20 25.44 -18.35
C MET A 767 0.20 24.86 -17.35
N TYR A 768 0.41 23.62 -16.91
CA TYR A 768 -0.50 22.95 -15.97
C TYR A 768 -0.54 23.58 -14.57
N ASP A 769 0.44 24.43 -14.21
CA ASP A 769 0.47 25.15 -12.92
C ASP A 769 -0.23 26.51 -12.98
N VAL A 770 -0.77 26.91 -14.14
CA VAL A 770 -1.52 28.16 -14.31
C VAL A 770 -2.94 27.86 -14.75
N VAL A 771 -3.95 28.49 -14.16
CA VAL A 771 -5.35 28.42 -14.63
C VAL A 771 -5.90 29.83 -14.76
N VAL A 772 -6.72 30.07 -15.76
CA VAL A 772 -7.33 31.39 -15.99
C VAL A 772 -8.82 31.26 -16.24
N GLU A 773 -9.60 32.21 -15.73
CA GLU A 773 -11.03 32.35 -16.05
C GLU A 773 -11.43 33.80 -16.24
N THR A 774 -12.44 34.02 -17.09
CA THR A 774 -13.07 35.33 -17.18
C THR A 774 -14.03 35.53 -16.02
N THR A 775 -13.88 36.63 -15.29
CA THR A 775 -14.87 37.11 -14.31
C THR A 775 -16.00 37.93 -14.95
N GLY A 776 -16.02 37.99 -16.28
CA GLY A 776 -16.98 38.76 -17.07
C GLY A 776 -16.56 40.23 -17.31
N PRO A 777 -17.48 41.04 -17.87
CA PRO A 777 -17.23 42.47 -18.08
C PRO A 777 -16.97 43.20 -16.77
N ASP A 778 -15.85 43.90 -16.67
CA ASP A 778 -15.47 44.74 -15.54
C ASP A 778 -15.15 46.15 -16.03
N ARG A 779 -16.10 47.08 -15.86
CA ARG A 779 -15.95 48.53 -16.09
C ARG A 779 -15.31 48.90 -17.45
N GLY A 780 -15.82 48.31 -18.55
CA GLY A 780 -15.33 48.59 -19.90
C GLY A 780 -14.14 47.72 -20.35
N CYS A 781 -13.68 46.81 -19.49
CA CYS A 781 -12.71 45.76 -19.77
C CYS A 781 -13.33 44.38 -19.54
N THR A 782 -12.53 43.34 -19.74
CA THR A 782 -12.80 42.00 -19.21
C THR A 782 -11.96 41.79 -17.97
N GLY A 783 -12.59 41.42 -16.86
CA GLY A 783 -11.89 40.98 -15.67
C GLY A 783 -11.47 39.52 -15.82
N VAL A 784 -10.23 39.19 -15.49
CA VAL A 784 -9.68 37.84 -15.57
C VAL A 784 -9.06 37.46 -14.23
N ARG A 785 -9.35 36.25 -13.77
CA ARG A 785 -8.73 35.67 -12.59
C ARG A 785 -7.69 34.65 -13.02
N ILE A 786 -6.50 34.76 -12.43
CA ILE A 786 -5.37 33.87 -12.66
C ILE A 786 -5.12 33.11 -11.36
N TYR A 787 -4.95 31.80 -11.46
CA TYR A 787 -4.60 30.90 -10.37
C TYR A 787 -3.20 30.33 -10.61
N PHE A 788 -2.35 30.35 -9.59
CA PHE A 788 -1.06 29.67 -9.59
C PHE A 788 -1.13 28.46 -8.68
N MET A 789 -0.96 27.28 -9.27
CA MET A 789 -1.15 25.97 -8.64
C MET A 789 0.18 25.25 -8.38
N GLY A 790 0.08 24.05 -7.82
CA GLY A 790 1.23 23.21 -7.52
C GLY A 790 2.03 23.69 -6.31
N LEU A 791 3.13 22.99 -6.03
CA LEU A 791 4.01 23.28 -4.90
C LEU A 791 4.70 24.65 -5.01
N GLU A 792 4.84 25.17 -6.23
CA GLU A 792 5.50 26.45 -6.50
C GLU A 792 4.52 27.61 -6.74
N GLY A 793 3.21 27.41 -6.49
CA GLY A 793 2.16 28.40 -6.75
C GLY A 793 2.45 29.79 -6.15
N ASP A 794 2.85 29.86 -4.87
CA ASP A 794 3.25 31.10 -4.20
C ASP A 794 4.41 31.80 -4.93
N ARG A 795 5.40 31.01 -5.37
CA ARG A 795 6.59 31.50 -6.08
C ARG A 795 6.21 32.07 -7.44
N TYR A 796 5.33 31.38 -8.18
CA TYR A 796 4.84 31.86 -9.47
C TYR A 796 4.00 33.12 -9.33
N ARG A 797 3.12 33.19 -8.31
CA ARG A 797 2.39 34.41 -7.98
C ARG A 797 3.34 35.57 -7.71
N GLN A 798 4.39 35.37 -6.91
CA GLN A 798 5.36 36.42 -6.63
C GLN A 798 6.11 36.88 -7.89
N LYS A 799 6.54 35.94 -8.74
CA LYS A 799 7.16 36.29 -10.03
C LYS A 799 6.21 37.08 -10.94
N PHE A 800 4.92 36.76 -10.94
CA PHE A 800 3.92 37.51 -11.69
C PHE A 800 3.78 38.95 -11.16
N ILE A 801 3.82 39.13 -9.83
CA ILE A 801 3.83 40.46 -9.18
C ILE A 801 5.06 41.27 -9.60
N ASP A 802 6.24 40.66 -9.57
CA ASP A 802 7.48 41.32 -9.99
C ASP A 802 7.42 41.72 -11.47
N MET A 803 6.82 40.85 -12.28
CA MET A 803 6.65 41.08 -13.71
C MET A 803 5.70 42.22 -14.04
N LEU A 804 4.61 42.40 -13.29
CA LEU A 804 3.65 43.51 -13.46
C LEU A 804 4.32 44.89 -13.35
N HIS A 805 5.45 44.97 -12.65
CA HIS A 805 6.24 46.18 -12.48
C HIS A 805 7.37 46.32 -13.52
N SER A 806 7.58 45.32 -14.38
CA SER A 806 8.67 45.33 -15.35
C SER A 806 8.24 45.83 -16.73
N GLU A 807 9.18 46.44 -17.45
CA GLU A 807 9.00 46.84 -18.85
C GLU A 807 8.79 45.65 -19.81
N ARG A 808 9.06 44.41 -19.36
CA ARG A 808 8.87 43.20 -20.17
C ARG A 808 7.42 42.72 -20.23
N MET A 809 6.56 43.20 -19.33
CA MET A 809 5.16 42.76 -19.22
C MET A 809 4.39 42.91 -20.53
N SER A 810 4.49 44.09 -21.17
CA SER A 810 3.77 44.36 -22.42
C SER A 810 4.22 43.45 -23.57
N THR A 811 5.52 43.11 -23.61
CA THR A 811 6.09 42.27 -24.66
C THR A 811 5.71 40.81 -24.49
N MET A 812 5.69 40.30 -23.26
CA MET A 812 5.34 38.89 -23.00
C MET A 812 3.82 38.64 -23.08
N MET A 813 3.02 39.51 -22.47
CA MET A 813 1.56 39.33 -22.42
C MET A 813 0.85 39.79 -23.69
N GLY A 814 1.36 40.77 -24.44
CA GLY A 814 0.72 41.26 -25.67
C GLY A 814 -0.70 41.78 -25.40
N ASP A 815 -1.70 41.28 -26.12
CA ASP A 815 -3.11 41.69 -25.96
C ASP A 815 -3.72 41.33 -24.58
N TYR A 816 -3.08 40.44 -23.83
CA TYR A 816 -3.46 40.11 -22.44
C TYR A 816 -2.79 40.99 -21.40
N THR A 817 -2.06 42.03 -21.81
CA THR A 817 -1.39 42.95 -20.88
C THR A 817 -2.44 43.66 -20.00
N PRO A 818 -2.28 43.66 -18.66
CA PRO A 818 -3.21 44.34 -17.78
C PRO A 818 -3.29 45.85 -18.03
N VAL A 819 -4.51 46.39 -18.10
CA VAL A 819 -4.80 47.80 -18.42
C VAL A 819 -5.60 48.51 -17.32
N THR A 820 -5.62 49.85 -17.40
CA THR A 820 -6.56 50.69 -16.63
C THR A 820 -7.80 50.93 -17.50
N CYS A 821 -8.98 50.62 -16.98
CA CYS A 821 -10.24 50.71 -17.71
C CYS A 821 -10.89 52.10 -17.58
N SER A 822 -11.73 52.48 -18.54
CA SER A 822 -12.38 53.80 -18.58
C SER A 822 -13.44 53.94 -17.48
N GLY A 823 -13.24 54.89 -16.55
CA GLY A 823 -14.23 55.24 -15.51
C GLY A 823 -13.72 55.29 -14.06
N SER A 824 -12.44 55.05 -13.79
CA SER A 824 -11.89 55.16 -12.43
C SER A 824 -10.70 56.13 -12.37
N VAL A 825 -10.95 57.31 -11.81
CA VAL A 825 -9.89 58.13 -11.22
C VAL A 825 -9.51 57.39 -9.92
N GLU A 826 -8.25 56.93 -9.82
CA GLU A 826 -7.62 56.28 -8.63
C GLU A 826 -7.96 54.79 -8.30
N GLN A 827 -7.72 53.83 -9.20
CA GLN A 827 -7.58 52.40 -8.82
C GLN A 827 -6.46 51.66 -9.59
N PRO A 828 -5.75 50.70 -8.99
CA PRO A 828 -4.63 49.99 -9.61
C PRO A 828 -5.06 49.04 -10.74
N LYS A 829 -4.17 48.81 -11.72
CA LYS A 829 -4.34 47.92 -12.90
C LYS A 829 -4.60 46.45 -12.53
N TYR A 830 -4.35 46.13 -11.28
CA TYR A 830 -4.41 44.81 -10.69
C TYR A 830 -4.73 44.94 -9.19
N ALA A 831 -5.31 43.91 -8.60
CA ALA A 831 -5.49 43.82 -7.17
C ALA A 831 -5.14 42.40 -6.70
N PRO A 832 -4.25 42.24 -5.69
CA PRO A 832 -4.24 41.01 -4.92
C PRO A 832 -5.60 40.86 -4.23
N PHE A 833 -6.14 39.65 -4.22
CA PHE A 833 -7.15 39.29 -3.23
C PHE A 833 -6.40 39.06 -1.92
N ASP A 834 -6.39 40.06 -1.04
CA ASP A 834 -6.07 39.84 0.37
C ASP A 834 -7.40 39.54 1.09
N GLU A 835 -7.35 38.58 2.03
CA GLU A 835 -8.46 37.94 2.77
C GLU A 835 -9.70 38.78 3.09
#